data_AF-A0A0F9PYM6-F1
#
_entry.id   AF-A0A0F9PYM6-F1
#
_cell.length_a   1.000
_cell.length_b   1.000
_cell.length_c   1.000
_cell.angle_alpha   90.00
_cell.angle_beta   90.00
_cell.angle_gamma   90.00
#
_symmetry.space_group_name_H-M   'P 1'
#
loop_
_entity.id
_entity.type
_entity.pdbx_description
1 polymer ?
#
loop_
_entity_poly.entity_id
_entity_poly.type
_entity_poly.pdbx_seq_one_letter_code
_entity_poly.pdbx_strand_id
1 'polypeptide(L)'
;MTINDAQEANRITVKELRIALCPHFGCSYLKKIKPLKFSILGLHKYPKCSKHGLPLVFIDEFLGNFINAVNACLYDKGGLPPEKLTSVIRIVSPDDLKSFINGWMHCNPIGRGSQLVSQYLDGLSKAYMKLLSRKQKKSLQNKPNNKNNRYKMLRKGLNNISIEYANFLKELRTKSNIFYDLKELRSLSDTTHEFLKAWLKDQLVDIKNPKFVVTEEPLKSNESLLLVKQHYDMILQSGTCLTLMGKHPKIVNKIIPAFELFSAYYEFMGLGLCTETTNIDIQRIFENQQESSNLFKANHLNHKQNDMVSPKMFGLDIKNREKNYTAKNFMDEIMEELNNYPKEMYVLNPGRVKREHTGCTLKDISKIWGHYDGYVSEKLRYNEGNPNFIISRKNLKELKTNLKDRFGNKANCCYGLIDSHSSGYISFNTLIKNLQIEIGKFSKNVKTTLEDLALIFGYGYGMMSYIRQHDEYILSKERINLIKSNIKLLIGSNSNKIMKICEKYVKKNPDLPDYANQKYTITNPNLFHNIYENNEIMYWLGWLCSDGWVSQAGNTHYQIQLKLKREDRIIVERFANAIGYDQERIFDERYLVENDNGEIRPTYSSRVIFGCKPMWYDLKNLGIFDFKNSGKAPRIIKQLINMAKRKNPKSQLISSKEGQLALNFLIGFYDGDGNYRGGMSARILNSKKTFLEEIVDLFEIPNKVNINAEKYIDKETNKVIWKTKYQLHLGTDLFNQMLLSYEKSLERKRPENYK
;
A
#
# COMPACT_ATOMS: atom_id res chain seq x y z
N MET A 1 9.82 -14.37 -12.82
CA MET A 1 11.13 -14.35 -12.13
C MET A 1 11.94 -15.55 -12.58
N THR A 2 12.85 -15.36 -13.54
CA THR A 2 13.74 -16.41 -14.04
C THR A 2 15.15 -16.09 -13.58
N ILE A 3 15.72 -16.96 -12.75
CA ILE A 3 17.15 -17.00 -12.42
C ILE A 3 17.90 -17.31 -13.73
N ASN A 4 18.20 -16.26 -14.51
CA ASN A 4 18.83 -16.37 -15.84
C ASN A 4 20.32 -16.02 -15.83
N ASP A 5 20.86 -15.57 -14.70
CA ASP A 5 22.30 -15.53 -14.54
C ASP A 5 22.78 -16.95 -14.43
N ALA A 6 23.30 -17.44 -15.54
CA ALA A 6 23.92 -18.73 -15.68
C ALA A 6 25.07 -18.79 -14.68
N GLN A 7 24.79 -19.26 -13.46
CA GLN A 7 25.81 -19.81 -12.59
C GLN A 7 26.53 -20.85 -13.44
N GLU A 8 27.74 -20.50 -13.89
CA GLU A 8 28.74 -21.43 -14.38
C GLU A 8 29.09 -22.33 -13.20
N ALA A 9 28.16 -23.22 -12.84
CA ALA A 9 28.43 -24.36 -11.98
C ALA A 9 29.72 -24.97 -12.51
N ASN A 10 30.59 -25.40 -11.61
CA ASN A 10 31.93 -25.88 -11.95
C ASN A 10 31.77 -27.17 -12.79
N ARG A 11 31.61 -26.99 -14.11
CA ARG A 11 30.97 -27.91 -15.08
C ARG A 11 31.97 -28.91 -15.67
N ILE A 12 33.17 -28.98 -15.11
CA ILE A 12 34.30 -29.72 -15.66
C ILE A 12 34.54 -30.94 -14.75
N THR A 13 34.16 -32.12 -15.26
CA THR A 13 34.45 -33.47 -14.74
C THR A 13 33.64 -34.01 -13.53
N VAL A 14 32.43 -34.49 -13.78
CA VAL A 14 31.72 -35.38 -12.85
C VAL A 14 32.35 -36.78 -12.93
N LYS A 15 33.38 -37.04 -12.11
CA LYS A 15 34.08 -38.36 -12.03
C LYS A 15 33.30 -39.42 -11.24
N GLU A 16 32.30 -39.02 -10.45
CA GLU A 16 31.55 -39.90 -9.53
C GLU A 16 30.04 -39.69 -9.59
N LEU A 17 29.27 -40.69 -9.13
CA LEU A 17 27.81 -40.65 -9.07
C LEU A 17 27.32 -39.58 -8.07
N ARG A 18 26.43 -38.69 -8.51
CA ARG A 18 25.86 -37.60 -7.68
C ARG A 18 24.34 -37.54 -7.81
N ILE A 19 23.69 -36.78 -6.94
CA ILE A 19 22.28 -36.39 -7.08
C ILE A 19 22.24 -34.88 -7.33
N ALA A 20 21.48 -34.50 -8.35
CA ALA A 20 21.22 -33.12 -8.73
C ALA A 20 19.72 -32.82 -8.61
N LEU A 21 19.36 -31.57 -8.37
CA LEU A 21 17.98 -31.11 -8.26
C LEU A 21 17.73 -29.87 -9.11
N CYS A 22 16.46 -29.52 -9.26
CA CYS A 22 16.10 -28.26 -9.90
C CYS A 22 16.50 -27.06 -9.02
N PRO A 23 17.15 -26.02 -9.57
CA PRO A 23 17.56 -24.85 -8.80
C PRO A 23 16.40 -23.94 -8.36
N HIS A 24 15.20 -24.12 -8.94
CA HIS A 24 14.00 -23.42 -8.47
C HIS A 24 13.55 -23.98 -7.12
N PHE A 25 13.54 -23.15 -6.08
CA PHE A 25 13.22 -23.58 -4.72
C PHE A 25 11.82 -24.23 -4.66
N GLY A 26 11.69 -25.27 -3.84
CA GLY A 26 10.42 -26.02 -3.72
C GLY A 26 10.12 -26.99 -4.85
N CYS A 27 10.91 -27.01 -5.93
CA CYS A 27 10.77 -28.05 -6.95
C CYS A 27 11.23 -29.40 -6.38
N SER A 28 10.34 -30.40 -6.42
CA SER A 28 10.64 -31.76 -5.95
C SER A 28 11.40 -32.62 -6.97
N TYR A 29 11.78 -32.05 -8.12
CA TYR A 29 12.46 -32.80 -9.18
C TYR A 29 13.95 -33.01 -8.82
N LEU A 30 14.29 -34.26 -8.52
CA LEU A 30 15.65 -34.73 -8.27
C LEU A 30 16.03 -35.83 -9.26
N LYS A 31 17.29 -35.87 -9.68
CA LYS A 31 17.81 -36.90 -10.57
C LYS A 31 19.20 -37.36 -10.15
N LYS A 32 19.43 -38.66 -10.21
CA LYS A 32 20.75 -39.27 -10.04
C LYS A 32 21.56 -39.14 -11.33
N ILE A 33 22.70 -38.47 -11.25
CA ILE A 33 23.58 -38.19 -12.39
C ILE A 33 24.75 -39.17 -12.37
N LYS A 34 24.95 -39.86 -13.50
CA LYS A 34 26.06 -40.79 -13.69
C LYS A 34 27.32 -40.02 -14.15
N PRO A 35 28.52 -40.49 -13.78
CA PRO A 35 29.76 -39.90 -14.29
C PRO A 35 29.85 -40.03 -15.81
N LEU A 36 30.40 -39.00 -16.46
CA LEU A 36 30.61 -38.99 -17.91
C LEU A 36 31.78 -39.93 -18.26
N LYS A 37 31.55 -40.91 -19.12
CA LYS A 37 32.61 -41.78 -19.66
C LYS A 37 33.07 -41.18 -21.00
N PHE A 38 34.25 -40.55 -21.00
CA PHE A 38 35.04 -40.05 -22.16
C PHE A 38 34.31 -39.23 -23.26
N SER A 39 34.67 -37.96 -23.33
CA SER A 39 34.35 -37.03 -24.41
C SER A 39 35.23 -37.30 -25.63
N ILE A 40 34.64 -37.66 -26.77
CA ILE A 40 35.34 -37.44 -28.05
C ILE A 40 34.49 -36.60 -29.00
N LEU A 41 33.17 -36.77 -29.09
CA LEU A 41 32.35 -35.91 -29.95
C LEU A 41 30.93 -35.77 -29.36
N GLY A 42 30.60 -34.62 -28.74
CA GLY A 42 29.21 -34.36 -28.36
C GLY A 42 29.02 -33.28 -27.29
N LEU A 43 28.44 -32.16 -27.71
CA LEU A 43 27.79 -31.15 -26.88
C LEU A 43 26.66 -31.78 -26.04
N HIS A 44 26.97 -32.43 -24.93
CA HIS A 44 25.94 -33.04 -24.09
C HIS A 44 25.17 -31.98 -23.32
N LYS A 45 23.88 -31.85 -23.66
CA LYS A 45 22.90 -31.06 -22.90
C LYS A 45 22.78 -31.64 -21.49
N TYR A 46 23.15 -30.85 -20.48
CA TYR A 46 22.92 -31.18 -19.08
C TYR A 46 21.45 -31.56 -18.86
N PRO A 47 21.15 -32.53 -17.98
CA PRO A 47 19.77 -32.86 -17.64
C PRO A 47 19.08 -31.61 -17.12
N LYS A 48 17.88 -31.37 -17.65
CA LYS A 48 17.02 -30.26 -17.26
C LYS A 48 15.90 -30.78 -16.37
N CYS A 49 15.37 -29.89 -15.54
CA CYS A 49 14.12 -30.13 -14.82
C CYS A 49 13.00 -30.30 -15.85
N SER A 50 12.18 -31.35 -15.70
CA SER A 50 11.04 -31.58 -16.59
C SER A 50 9.95 -30.50 -16.45
N LYS A 51 9.84 -29.87 -15.28
CA LYS A 51 8.84 -28.84 -14.99
C LYS A 51 9.28 -27.44 -15.44
N HIS A 52 10.54 -27.08 -15.17
CA HIS A 52 11.01 -25.69 -15.34
C HIS A 52 12.00 -25.52 -16.49
N GLY A 53 12.48 -26.59 -17.13
CA GLY A 53 13.49 -26.51 -18.20
C GLY A 53 14.88 -26.04 -17.75
N LEU A 54 15.07 -25.74 -16.46
CA LEU A 54 16.34 -25.30 -15.90
C LEU A 54 17.35 -26.46 -15.78
N PRO A 55 18.65 -26.23 -16.05
CA PRO A 55 19.70 -27.20 -15.76
C PRO A 55 19.68 -27.62 -14.30
N LEU A 56 19.86 -28.91 -14.02
CA LEU A 56 19.95 -29.39 -12.64
C LEU A 56 21.30 -28.98 -12.00
N VAL A 57 21.26 -28.62 -10.72
CA VAL A 57 22.42 -28.26 -9.90
C VAL A 57 22.67 -29.34 -8.85
N PHE A 58 23.92 -29.51 -8.41
CA PHE A 58 24.22 -30.49 -7.36
C PHE A 58 23.69 -30.02 -6.00
N ILE A 59 23.36 -30.99 -5.15
CA ILE A 59 22.76 -30.71 -3.84
C ILE A 59 23.66 -29.84 -2.97
N ASP A 60 24.97 -30.06 -3.01
CA ASP A 60 25.92 -29.29 -2.23
C ASP A 60 26.04 -27.83 -2.67
N GLU A 61 25.87 -27.54 -3.97
CA GLU A 61 25.83 -26.17 -4.50
C GLU A 61 24.49 -25.48 -4.17
N PHE A 62 23.40 -26.22 -4.32
CA PHE A 62 22.05 -25.71 -4.08
C PHE A 62 21.81 -25.31 -2.62
N LEU A 63 22.25 -26.14 -1.67
CA LEU A 63 21.97 -25.92 -0.25
C LEU A 63 22.57 -24.60 0.26
N GLY A 64 23.79 -24.26 -0.15
CA GLY A 64 24.41 -22.99 0.23
C GLY A 64 23.59 -21.79 -0.25
N ASN A 65 23.15 -21.80 -1.51
CA ASN A 65 22.29 -20.75 -2.07
C ASN A 65 20.94 -20.67 -1.35
N PHE A 66 20.34 -21.82 -1.04
CA PHE A 66 19.08 -21.89 -0.32
C PHE A 66 19.20 -21.34 1.12
N ILE A 67 20.23 -21.73 1.87
CA ILE A 67 20.46 -21.22 3.23
C ILE A 67 20.76 -19.72 3.21
N ASN A 68 21.54 -19.22 2.25
CA ASN A 68 21.78 -17.79 2.09
C ASN A 68 20.47 -17.02 1.84
N ALA A 69 19.59 -17.54 0.98
CA ALA A 69 18.27 -16.94 0.73
C ALA A 69 17.37 -16.95 1.98
N VAL A 70 17.38 -18.04 2.75
CA VAL A 70 16.66 -18.15 4.02
C VAL A 70 17.18 -17.10 4.99
N ASN A 71 18.50 -17.01 5.18
CA ASN A 71 19.10 -16.03 6.09
C ASN A 71 18.81 -14.58 5.66
N ALA A 72 18.88 -14.30 4.36
CA ALA A 72 18.47 -13.01 3.81
C ALA A 72 17.00 -12.72 4.14
N CYS A 73 16.09 -13.69 3.99
CA CYS A 73 14.69 -13.51 4.37
C CYS A 73 14.51 -13.26 5.88
N LEU A 74 15.08 -14.11 6.73
CA LEU A 74 14.83 -14.08 8.18
C LEU A 74 15.46 -12.88 8.89
N TYR A 75 16.62 -12.42 8.39
CA TYR A 75 17.44 -11.41 9.05
C TYR A 75 17.58 -10.11 8.27
N ASP A 76 16.84 -9.91 7.18
CA ASP A 76 16.77 -8.61 6.52
C ASP A 76 16.23 -7.51 7.45
N LYS A 77 16.69 -6.26 7.28
CA LYS A 77 16.22 -5.09 8.03
C LYS A 77 14.71 -4.85 7.90
N GLY A 78 14.08 -5.31 6.82
CA GLY A 78 12.62 -5.35 6.68
C GLY A 78 11.92 -6.24 7.73
N GLY A 79 12.67 -7.05 8.48
CA GLY A 79 12.20 -7.80 9.65
C GLY A 79 12.06 -6.98 10.93
N LEU A 80 12.62 -5.77 10.99
CA LEU A 80 12.40 -4.86 12.11
C LEU A 80 10.93 -4.42 12.17
N PRO A 81 10.40 -4.09 13.36
CA PRO A 81 9.05 -3.57 13.48
C PRO A 81 8.94 -2.24 12.71
N PRO A 82 7.85 -2.02 11.93
CA PRO A 82 7.69 -0.78 11.17
C PRO A 82 7.80 0.46 12.04
N GLU A 83 8.50 1.49 11.55
CA GLU A 83 8.74 2.72 12.32
C GLU A 83 7.44 3.42 12.76
N LYS A 84 6.41 3.38 11.91
CA LYS A 84 5.08 3.90 12.25
C LYS A 84 4.47 3.12 13.41
N LEU A 85 4.63 1.79 13.42
CA LEU A 85 4.09 0.92 14.47
C LEU A 85 4.82 1.16 15.80
N THR A 86 6.15 1.16 15.80
CA THR A 86 6.95 1.46 17.00
C THR A 86 6.66 2.87 17.53
N SER A 87 6.50 3.84 16.65
CA SER A 87 6.17 5.22 17.02
C SER A 87 4.82 5.32 17.73
N VAL A 88 3.80 4.59 17.29
CA VAL A 88 2.49 4.60 17.95
C VAL A 88 2.54 3.83 19.26
N ILE A 89 3.16 2.65 19.33
CA ILE A 89 3.28 1.89 20.59
C ILE A 89 4.01 2.72 21.65
N ARG A 90 5.07 3.43 21.25
CA ARG A 90 5.78 4.38 22.11
C ARG A 90 4.86 5.46 22.69
N ILE A 91 3.80 5.86 21.97
CA ILE A 91 2.84 6.87 22.43
C ILE A 91 1.75 6.24 23.30
N VAL A 92 1.13 5.15 22.83
CA VAL A 92 -0.07 4.57 23.48
C VAL A 92 0.28 3.70 24.68
N SER A 93 1.47 3.11 24.70
CA SER A 93 1.92 2.17 25.75
C SER A 93 3.46 2.19 25.84
N PRO A 94 4.06 3.30 26.31
CA PRO A 94 5.51 3.48 26.36
C PRO A 94 6.22 2.38 27.17
N ASP A 95 5.59 1.92 28.26
CA ASP A 95 6.13 0.86 29.12
C ASP A 95 6.21 -0.50 28.40
N ASP A 96 5.36 -0.72 27.39
CA ASP A 96 5.36 -1.92 26.57
C ASP A 96 6.40 -1.88 25.45
N LEU A 97 6.96 -0.72 25.08
CA LEU A 97 7.78 -0.62 23.86
C LEU A 97 8.96 -1.59 23.88
N LYS A 98 9.63 -1.75 25.04
CA LYS A 98 10.75 -2.66 25.19
C LYS A 98 10.33 -4.12 25.05
N SER A 99 9.25 -4.51 25.74
CA SER A 99 8.70 -5.85 25.63
C SER A 99 8.13 -6.14 24.23
N PHE A 100 7.59 -5.12 23.55
CA PHE A 100 7.13 -5.19 22.16
C PHE A 100 8.29 -5.45 21.21
N ILE A 101 9.38 -4.68 21.28
CA ILE A 101 10.54 -4.88 20.39
C ILE A 101 11.18 -6.25 20.64
N ASN A 102 11.41 -6.62 21.90
CA ASN A 102 11.94 -7.95 22.24
C ASN A 102 11.02 -9.08 21.77
N GLY A 103 9.71 -8.96 22.01
CA GLY A 103 8.72 -9.92 21.55
C GLY A 103 8.67 -10.01 20.02
N TRP A 104 8.73 -8.87 19.32
CA TRP A 104 8.78 -8.81 17.87
C TRP A 104 9.99 -9.55 17.32
N MET A 105 11.19 -9.24 17.83
CA MET A 105 12.43 -9.87 17.39
C MET A 105 12.46 -11.37 17.71
N HIS A 106 11.87 -11.79 18.83
CA HIS A 106 11.69 -13.21 19.16
C HIS A 106 10.75 -13.92 18.16
N CYS A 107 9.64 -13.29 17.81
CA CYS A 107 8.66 -13.85 16.87
C CYS A 107 9.10 -13.76 15.40
N ASN A 108 10.07 -12.89 15.07
CA ASN A 108 10.43 -12.56 13.70
C ASN A 108 10.81 -13.78 12.85
N PRO A 109 11.73 -14.68 13.27
CA PRO A 109 12.06 -15.84 12.44
C PRO A 109 10.87 -16.75 12.12
N ILE A 110 9.95 -16.93 13.07
CA ILE A 110 8.74 -17.77 12.90
C ILE A 110 7.73 -17.06 11.98
N GLY A 111 7.50 -15.77 12.22
CA GLY A 111 6.65 -14.93 11.37
C GLY A 111 7.12 -14.88 9.92
N ARG A 112 8.44 -15.00 9.71
CA ARG A 112 9.09 -15.00 8.39
C ARG A 112 9.36 -16.39 7.81
N GLY A 113 8.85 -17.45 8.42
CA GLY A 113 8.80 -18.78 7.80
C GLY A 113 9.96 -19.72 8.11
N SER A 114 10.73 -19.51 9.18
CA SER A 114 11.83 -20.41 9.58
C SER A 114 11.39 -21.88 9.74
N GLN A 115 10.15 -22.13 10.15
CA GLN A 115 9.52 -23.44 10.25
C GLN A 115 9.46 -24.20 8.91
N LEU A 116 9.46 -23.50 7.78
CA LEU A 116 9.40 -24.09 6.44
C LEU A 116 10.73 -24.76 6.05
N VAL A 117 11.84 -24.28 6.62
CA VAL A 117 13.20 -24.79 6.36
C VAL A 117 13.32 -26.23 6.81
N SER A 118 12.84 -26.53 8.02
CA SER A 118 12.86 -27.89 8.59
C SER A 118 12.06 -28.87 7.72
N GLN A 119 10.84 -28.49 7.33
CA GLN A 119 9.97 -29.29 6.48
C GLN A 119 10.61 -29.57 5.12
N TYR A 120 11.26 -28.57 4.54
CA TYR A 120 11.92 -28.69 3.26
C TYR A 120 13.13 -29.62 3.30
N LEU A 121 14.03 -29.43 4.27
CA LEU A 121 15.27 -30.22 4.37
C LEU A 121 14.97 -31.69 4.71
N ASP A 122 13.94 -31.96 5.53
CA ASP A 122 13.42 -33.31 5.75
C ASP A 122 12.85 -33.92 4.46
N GLY A 123 12.02 -33.18 3.73
CA GLY A 123 11.49 -33.60 2.43
C GLY A 123 12.59 -33.89 1.40
N LEU A 124 13.61 -33.04 1.34
CA LEU A 124 14.78 -33.19 0.47
C LEU A 124 15.59 -34.45 0.86
N SER A 125 15.84 -34.67 2.14
CA SER A 125 16.53 -35.87 2.65
C SER A 125 15.76 -37.16 2.29
N LYS A 126 14.43 -37.17 2.48
CA LYS A 126 13.57 -38.29 2.09
C LYS A 126 13.61 -38.55 0.58
N ALA A 127 13.52 -37.50 -0.24
CA ALA A 127 13.62 -37.60 -1.70
C ALA A 127 15.00 -38.12 -2.14
N TYR A 128 16.07 -37.63 -1.50
CA TYR A 128 17.45 -38.11 -1.69
C TYR A 128 17.52 -39.62 -1.48
N MET A 129 17.05 -40.09 -0.33
CA MET A 129 17.08 -41.50 0.05
C MET A 129 16.25 -42.38 -0.89
N LYS A 130 15.14 -41.88 -1.45
CA LYS A 130 14.33 -42.62 -2.43
C LYS A 130 15.08 -42.94 -3.73
N LEU A 131 16.05 -42.10 -4.14
CA LEU A 131 16.83 -42.31 -5.38
C LEU A 131 17.97 -43.34 -5.25
N LEU A 132 18.25 -43.77 -4.02
CA LEU A 132 19.33 -44.72 -3.71
C LEU A 132 18.85 -46.16 -3.77
N SER A 133 19.66 -47.04 -4.36
CA SER A 133 19.40 -48.49 -4.33
C SER A 133 19.56 -49.06 -2.92
N ARG A 134 18.98 -50.24 -2.66
CA ARG A 134 19.17 -50.96 -1.37
C ARG A 134 20.65 -51.14 -1.01
N LYS A 135 21.51 -51.46 -2.00
CA LYS A 135 22.97 -51.60 -1.81
C LYS A 135 23.63 -50.27 -1.43
N GLN A 136 23.23 -49.18 -2.07
CA GLN A 136 23.72 -47.84 -1.75
C GLN A 136 23.32 -47.41 -0.34
N LYS A 137 22.05 -47.61 0.04
CA LYS A 137 21.55 -47.32 1.41
C LYS A 137 22.35 -48.07 2.49
N LYS A 138 22.51 -49.39 2.33
CA LYS A 138 23.33 -50.20 3.26
C LYS A 138 24.78 -49.70 3.33
N SER A 139 25.38 -49.38 2.18
CA SER A 139 26.74 -48.85 2.14
C SER A 139 26.89 -47.47 2.77
N LEU A 140 25.84 -46.65 2.83
CA LEU A 140 25.87 -45.35 3.50
C LEU A 140 25.72 -45.48 5.02
N GLN A 141 24.98 -46.49 5.49
CA GLN A 141 24.79 -46.78 6.92
C GLN A 141 26.04 -47.39 7.58
N ASN A 142 26.79 -48.20 6.84
CA ASN A 142 28.01 -48.82 7.37
C ASN A 142 29.15 -47.80 7.50
N LYS A 143 29.93 -47.88 8.59
CA LYS A 143 31.16 -47.08 8.78
C LYS A 143 32.05 -47.21 7.53
N PRO A 144 32.64 -46.11 7.02
CA PRO A 144 33.50 -46.18 5.84
C PRO A 144 34.64 -47.15 6.12
N ASN A 145 34.73 -48.24 5.35
CA ASN A 145 35.90 -49.11 5.36
C ASN A 145 36.91 -48.52 4.37
N ASN A 146 38.17 -48.29 4.80
CA ASN A 146 39.18 -47.50 4.07
C ASN A 146 39.43 -47.93 2.61
N LYS A 147 39.02 -49.14 2.21
CA LYS A 147 39.28 -49.70 0.88
C LYS A 147 38.15 -49.52 -0.16
N ASN A 148 36.96 -49.01 0.17
CA ASN A 148 35.84 -48.98 -0.80
C ASN A 148 35.03 -47.68 -0.78
N ASN A 149 35.55 -46.65 -1.47
CA ASN A 149 35.00 -45.30 -1.51
C ASN A 149 33.95 -45.06 -2.61
N ARG A 150 33.34 -46.14 -3.14
CA ARG A 150 32.53 -46.12 -4.38
C ARG A 150 31.33 -45.16 -4.35
N TYR A 151 30.85 -44.77 -3.17
CA TYR A 151 29.71 -43.88 -2.98
C TYR A 151 30.05 -42.60 -2.20
N LYS A 152 31.32 -42.17 -2.22
CA LYS A 152 31.81 -40.98 -1.49
C LYS A 152 30.91 -39.76 -1.72
N MET A 153 30.67 -39.41 -2.98
CA MET A 153 29.90 -38.21 -3.30
C MET A 153 28.42 -38.30 -2.93
N LEU A 154 27.82 -39.51 -2.92
CA LEU A 154 26.47 -39.69 -2.40
C LEU A 154 26.41 -39.49 -0.89
N ARG A 155 27.41 -40.00 -0.16
CA ARG A 155 27.54 -39.77 1.28
C ARG A 155 27.75 -38.29 1.57
N LYS A 156 28.63 -37.63 0.81
CA LYS A 156 28.89 -36.20 0.92
C LYS A 156 27.61 -35.39 0.73
N GLY A 157 26.82 -35.67 -0.32
CA GLY A 157 25.57 -34.94 -0.57
C GLY A 157 24.55 -35.09 0.57
N LEU A 158 24.37 -36.30 1.11
CA LEU A 158 23.49 -36.52 2.26
C LEU A 158 24.02 -35.85 3.54
N ASN A 159 25.32 -35.97 3.81
CA ASN A 159 25.96 -35.31 4.94
C ASN A 159 25.84 -33.79 4.84
N ASN A 160 25.94 -33.22 3.65
CA ASN A 160 25.80 -31.78 3.43
C ASN A 160 24.39 -31.30 3.78
N ILE A 161 23.32 -32.05 3.47
CA ILE A 161 21.96 -31.68 3.93
C ILE A 161 21.93 -31.57 5.46
N SER A 162 22.49 -32.55 6.17
CA SER A 162 22.51 -32.56 7.64
C SER A 162 23.38 -31.44 8.23
N ILE A 163 24.56 -31.21 7.63
CA ILE A 163 25.51 -30.17 8.07
C ILE A 163 24.91 -28.79 7.87
N GLU A 164 24.35 -28.49 6.70
CA GLU A 164 23.74 -27.19 6.41
C GLU A 164 22.52 -26.94 7.30
N TYR A 165 21.71 -27.97 7.57
CA TYR A 165 20.61 -27.84 8.53
C TYR A 165 21.11 -27.55 9.96
N ALA A 166 22.14 -28.26 10.42
CA ALA A 166 22.73 -28.03 11.73
C ALA A 166 23.34 -26.63 11.84
N ASN A 167 24.01 -26.16 10.78
CA ASN A 167 24.55 -24.80 10.68
C ASN A 167 23.44 -23.76 10.76
N PHE A 168 22.35 -23.94 10.00
CA PHE A 168 21.18 -23.08 10.06
C PHE A 168 20.58 -23.02 11.48
N LEU A 169 20.40 -24.15 12.17
CA LEU A 169 19.88 -24.16 13.54
C LEU A 169 20.82 -23.46 14.53
N LYS A 170 22.14 -23.64 14.36
CA LYS A 170 23.16 -22.96 15.18
C LYS A 170 23.14 -21.45 14.94
N GLU A 171 23.02 -21.02 13.69
CA GLU A 171 22.93 -19.61 13.32
C GLU A 171 21.64 -18.99 13.86
N LEU A 172 20.50 -19.69 13.69
CA LEU A 172 19.20 -19.29 14.23
C LEU A 172 19.26 -19.02 15.72
N ARG A 173 19.87 -19.94 16.48
CA ARG A 173 20.08 -19.78 17.93
C ARG A 173 21.02 -18.62 18.25
N THR A 174 22.15 -18.53 17.54
CA THR A 174 23.15 -17.47 17.77
C THR A 174 22.55 -16.09 17.55
N LYS A 175 21.87 -15.88 16.42
CA LYS A 175 21.22 -14.61 16.08
C LYS A 175 20.06 -14.26 17.00
N SER A 176 19.28 -15.26 17.42
CA SER A 176 18.22 -15.05 18.40
C SER A 176 18.74 -14.47 19.71
N ASN A 177 19.88 -14.98 20.20
CA ASN A 177 20.53 -14.46 21.41
C ASN A 177 21.12 -13.05 21.24
N ILE A 178 21.36 -12.59 20.01
CA ILE A 178 21.87 -11.24 19.72
C ILE A 178 20.72 -10.23 19.70
N PHE A 179 19.57 -10.60 19.16
CA PHE A 179 18.50 -9.65 18.82
C PHE A 179 17.46 -9.43 19.92
N TYR A 180 17.37 -10.30 20.92
CA TYR A 180 16.43 -10.11 22.02
C TYR A 180 16.95 -10.75 23.31
N ASP A 181 16.51 -10.22 24.46
CA ASP A 181 16.74 -10.84 25.76
C ASP A 181 15.52 -11.69 26.16
N LEU A 182 15.73 -13.00 26.31
CA LEU A 182 14.72 -13.95 26.79
C LEU A 182 14.12 -13.53 28.14
N LYS A 183 14.90 -12.91 29.03
CA LYS A 183 14.45 -12.47 30.36
C LYS A 183 13.51 -11.26 30.29
N GLU A 184 13.50 -10.56 29.16
CA GLU A 184 12.71 -9.36 28.95
C GLU A 184 11.43 -9.61 28.13
N LEU A 185 11.20 -10.86 27.71
CA LEU A 185 9.94 -11.29 27.11
C LEU A 185 8.84 -11.25 28.18
N ARG A 186 7.86 -10.38 27.97
CA ARG A 186 6.70 -10.20 28.83
C ARG A 186 5.44 -10.13 27.98
N SER A 187 4.30 -10.46 28.57
CA SER A 187 3.00 -10.22 27.94
C SER A 187 2.82 -8.73 27.68
N LEU A 188 2.39 -8.37 26.48
CA LEU A 188 1.98 -7.01 26.15
C LEU A 188 0.69 -6.67 26.88
N SER A 189 0.48 -5.39 27.21
CA SER A 189 -0.79 -4.93 27.78
C SER A 189 -1.95 -5.11 26.78
N ASP A 190 -3.17 -5.15 27.31
CA ASP A 190 -4.40 -5.21 26.49
C ASP A 190 -4.49 -4.04 25.50
N THR A 191 -4.00 -2.86 25.90
CA THR A 191 -3.95 -1.66 25.05
C THR A 191 -3.09 -1.90 23.81
N THR A 192 -1.85 -2.37 24.01
CA THR A 192 -0.95 -2.71 22.89
C THR A 192 -1.54 -3.83 22.05
N HIS A 193 -2.17 -4.83 22.68
CA HIS A 193 -2.75 -5.97 21.99
C HIS A 193 -3.92 -5.59 21.07
N GLU A 194 -4.84 -4.72 21.54
CA GLU A 194 -5.93 -4.20 20.71
C GLU A 194 -5.40 -3.26 19.60
N PHE A 195 -4.34 -2.50 19.87
CA PHE A 195 -3.70 -1.70 18.83
C PHE A 195 -3.07 -2.55 17.73
N LEU A 196 -2.31 -3.59 18.09
CA LEU A 196 -1.72 -4.54 17.13
C LEU A 196 -2.79 -5.24 16.29
N LYS A 197 -3.93 -5.58 16.89
CA LYS A 197 -5.08 -6.16 16.20
C LYS A 197 -5.69 -5.21 15.18
N ALA A 198 -5.81 -3.92 15.52
CA ALA A 198 -6.28 -2.89 14.60
C ALA A 198 -5.29 -2.68 13.45
N TRP A 199 -4.00 -2.46 13.78
CA TRP A 199 -2.93 -2.30 12.80
C TRP A 199 -2.87 -3.48 11.82
N LEU A 200 -2.90 -4.71 12.35
CA LEU A 200 -2.90 -5.93 11.54
C LEU A 200 -4.12 -5.98 10.62
N LYS A 201 -5.32 -5.68 11.13
CA LYS A 201 -6.54 -5.66 10.32
C LYS A 201 -6.39 -4.75 9.09
N ASP A 202 -5.77 -3.58 9.27
CA ASP A 202 -5.52 -2.64 8.18
C ASP A 202 -4.49 -3.19 7.17
N GLN A 203 -3.37 -3.75 7.66
CA GLN A 203 -2.40 -4.41 6.77
C GLN A 203 -3.03 -5.55 5.96
N LEU A 204 -3.93 -6.32 6.57
CA LEU A 204 -4.63 -7.42 5.90
C LEU A 204 -5.53 -6.95 4.76
N VAL A 205 -6.05 -5.72 4.81
CA VAL A 205 -6.82 -5.13 3.71
C VAL A 205 -5.90 -4.82 2.53
N ASP A 206 -4.75 -4.22 2.80
CA ASP A 206 -3.76 -3.86 1.79
C ASP A 206 -3.15 -5.11 1.12
N ILE A 207 -2.81 -6.13 1.92
CA ILE A 207 -2.28 -7.41 1.45
C ILE A 207 -3.27 -8.17 0.55
N LYS A 208 -4.57 -8.12 0.85
CA LYS A 208 -5.60 -8.81 0.06
C LYS A 208 -5.98 -8.07 -1.22
N ASN A 209 -5.44 -6.87 -1.44
CA ASN A 209 -5.76 -6.08 -2.61
C ASN A 209 -5.07 -6.69 -3.85
N PRO A 210 -5.81 -7.14 -4.89
CA PRO A 210 -5.26 -7.90 -6.02
C PRO A 210 -4.27 -7.12 -6.92
N LYS A 211 -4.00 -5.85 -6.63
CA LYS A 211 -3.07 -5.00 -7.39
C LYS A 211 -1.60 -5.38 -7.26
N PHE A 212 -1.24 -6.18 -6.26
CA PHE A 212 0.13 -6.66 -6.04
C PHE A 212 0.34 -8.09 -6.56
N VAL A 213 -0.65 -8.69 -7.24
CA VAL A 213 -0.39 -9.88 -8.04
C VAL A 213 0.57 -9.45 -9.14
N VAL A 214 1.83 -9.85 -9.01
CA VAL A 214 2.89 -9.62 -9.99
C VAL A 214 2.39 -10.15 -11.33
N THR A 215 1.83 -9.26 -12.16
CA THR A 215 1.49 -9.60 -13.53
C THR A 215 2.81 -9.86 -14.25
N GLU A 216 2.89 -10.94 -15.03
CA GLU A 216 4.11 -11.45 -15.68
C GLU A 216 4.80 -10.47 -16.66
N GLU A 217 4.41 -9.20 -16.69
CA GLU A 217 5.14 -8.18 -17.44
C GLU A 217 6.57 -8.04 -16.90
N PRO A 218 7.56 -7.89 -17.80
CA PRO A 218 8.96 -7.96 -17.43
C PRO A 218 9.36 -6.76 -16.54
N LEU A 219 9.67 -7.07 -15.28
CA LEU A 219 10.26 -6.19 -14.27
C LEU A 219 11.64 -5.68 -14.74
N LYS A 220 11.68 -4.68 -15.63
CA LYS A 220 12.92 -4.14 -16.22
C LYS A 220 13.56 -3.01 -15.38
N SER A 221 12.99 -2.58 -14.25
CA SER A 221 13.58 -1.53 -13.40
C SER A 221 13.77 -1.96 -11.94
N ASN A 222 14.89 -1.53 -11.34
CA ASN A 222 15.20 -1.73 -9.91
C ASN A 222 14.12 -1.14 -8.99
N GLU A 223 13.49 -0.04 -9.39
CA GLU A 223 12.38 0.58 -8.67
C GLU A 223 11.18 -0.35 -8.52
N SER A 224 10.90 -1.17 -9.55
CA SER A 224 9.80 -2.14 -9.49
C SER A 224 10.08 -3.28 -8.51
N LEU A 225 11.32 -3.78 -8.46
CA LEU A 225 11.71 -4.85 -7.53
C LEU A 225 11.78 -4.39 -6.06
N LEU A 226 12.15 -3.12 -5.81
CA LEU A 226 12.07 -2.54 -4.48
C LEU A 226 10.62 -2.52 -3.96
N LEU A 227 9.66 -2.13 -4.80
CA LEU A 227 8.24 -2.14 -4.45
C LEU A 227 7.72 -3.57 -4.17
N VAL A 228 8.15 -4.55 -4.97
CA VAL A 228 7.83 -5.97 -4.73
C VAL A 228 8.41 -6.43 -3.39
N LYS A 229 9.67 -6.09 -3.08
CA LYS A 229 10.28 -6.40 -1.79
C LYS A 229 9.51 -5.78 -0.63
N GLN A 230 9.12 -4.51 -0.73
CA GLN A 230 8.32 -3.83 0.31
C GLN A 230 6.99 -4.55 0.55
N HIS A 231 6.34 -5.05 -0.50
CA HIS A 231 5.12 -5.85 -0.36
C HIS A 231 5.36 -7.18 0.36
N TYR A 232 6.45 -7.87 0.01
CA TYR A 232 6.87 -9.09 0.70
C TYR A 232 7.16 -8.81 2.19
N ASP A 233 7.90 -7.75 2.50
CA ASP A 233 8.19 -7.33 3.88
C ASP A 233 6.90 -7.05 4.66
N MET A 234 5.90 -6.39 4.06
CA MET A 234 4.59 -6.13 4.70
C MET A 234 3.84 -7.43 5.04
N ILE A 235 3.84 -8.42 4.13
CA ILE A 235 3.23 -9.74 4.38
C ILE A 235 3.93 -10.45 5.54
N LEU A 236 5.26 -10.41 5.55
CA LEU A 236 6.10 -11.05 6.56
C LEU A 236 5.98 -10.36 7.93
N GLN A 237 5.95 -9.03 7.98
CA GLN A 237 5.69 -8.25 9.19
C GLN A 237 4.30 -8.57 9.78
N SER A 238 3.30 -8.78 8.93
CA SER A 238 1.98 -9.23 9.36
C SER A 238 2.02 -10.65 9.94
N GLY A 239 2.86 -11.54 9.39
CA GLY A 239 3.17 -12.85 9.95
C GLY A 239 3.84 -12.78 11.33
N THR A 240 4.83 -11.90 11.49
CA THR A 240 5.49 -11.64 12.79
C THR A 240 4.51 -11.10 13.81
N CYS A 241 3.68 -10.13 13.45
CA CYS A 241 2.65 -9.58 14.33
C CYS A 241 1.61 -10.63 14.75
N LEU A 242 1.18 -11.51 13.85
CA LEU A 242 0.29 -12.63 14.21
C LEU A 242 0.93 -13.54 15.24
N THR A 243 2.21 -13.86 15.04
CA THR A 243 2.98 -14.74 15.94
C THR A 243 3.14 -14.10 17.32
N LEU A 244 3.43 -12.81 17.37
CA LEU A 244 3.48 -12.01 18.59
C LEU A 244 2.16 -12.04 19.37
N MET A 245 1.03 -12.08 18.67
CA MET A 245 -0.31 -12.23 19.25
C MET A 245 -0.69 -13.69 19.55
N GLY A 246 0.26 -14.62 19.55
CA GLY A 246 0.02 -16.04 19.83
C GLY A 246 -0.70 -16.81 18.72
N LYS A 247 -0.75 -16.27 17.49
CA LYS A 247 -1.43 -16.90 16.35
C LYS A 247 -0.41 -17.45 15.35
N HIS A 248 -0.71 -18.61 14.79
CA HIS A 248 0.11 -19.17 13.72
C HIS A 248 0.10 -18.26 12.48
N PRO A 249 1.24 -17.97 11.82
CA PRO A 249 1.36 -17.07 10.66
C PRO A 249 0.80 -17.70 9.37
N LYS A 250 -0.44 -18.22 9.41
CA LYS A 250 -1.10 -18.90 8.28
C LYS A 250 -1.22 -18.00 7.05
N ILE A 251 -1.21 -16.67 7.24
CA ILE A 251 -1.37 -15.74 6.13
C ILE A 251 -0.19 -15.75 5.18
N VAL A 252 1.04 -15.80 5.70
CA VAL A 252 2.26 -15.82 4.87
C VAL A 252 2.18 -17.01 3.91
N ASN A 253 1.86 -18.19 4.44
CA ASN A 253 1.75 -19.43 3.67
C ASN A 253 0.55 -19.48 2.70
N LYS A 254 -0.49 -18.67 2.92
CA LYS A 254 -1.67 -18.61 2.04
C LYS A 254 -1.46 -17.68 0.86
N ILE A 255 -0.63 -16.66 1.03
CA ILE A 255 -0.47 -15.57 0.06
C ILE A 255 0.77 -15.78 -0.78
N ILE A 256 1.88 -16.17 -0.14
CA ILE A 256 3.13 -16.47 -0.83
C ILE A 256 3.40 -17.97 -0.62
N PRO A 257 3.49 -18.77 -1.70
CA PRO A 257 4.01 -20.12 -1.60
C PRO A 257 5.35 -20.11 -0.85
N ALA A 258 5.49 -21.02 0.11
CA ALA A 258 6.65 -21.12 1.01
C ALA A 258 8.02 -20.99 0.30
N PHE A 259 8.13 -21.51 -0.92
CA PHE A 259 9.37 -21.50 -1.69
C PHE A 259 9.53 -20.31 -2.62
N GLU A 260 8.43 -19.72 -3.05
CA GLU A 260 8.46 -18.44 -3.78
C GLU A 260 9.04 -17.35 -2.88
N LEU A 261 8.70 -17.38 -1.58
CA LEU A 261 9.28 -16.51 -0.56
C LEU A 261 10.81 -16.51 -0.59
N PHE A 262 11.43 -17.67 -0.42
CA PHE A 262 12.89 -17.74 -0.40
C PHE A 262 13.51 -17.47 -1.77
N SER A 263 12.82 -17.82 -2.87
CA SER A 263 13.31 -17.48 -4.21
C SER A 263 13.35 -15.97 -4.43
N ALA A 264 12.32 -15.24 -4.01
CA ALA A 264 12.28 -13.79 -4.10
C ALA A 264 13.41 -13.15 -3.28
N TYR A 265 13.65 -13.60 -2.04
CA TYR A 265 14.74 -13.06 -1.22
C TYR A 265 16.14 -13.41 -1.74
N TYR A 266 16.30 -14.54 -2.44
CA TYR A 266 17.55 -14.84 -3.14
C TYR A 266 17.83 -13.81 -4.25
N GLU A 267 16.79 -13.44 -5.01
CA GLU A 267 16.87 -12.41 -6.06
C GLU A 267 17.12 -11.02 -5.46
N PHE A 268 16.39 -10.63 -4.41
CA PHE A 268 16.61 -9.37 -3.70
C PHE A 268 18.02 -9.26 -3.15
N MET A 269 18.56 -10.35 -2.60
CA MET A 269 19.94 -10.40 -2.11
C MET A 269 20.95 -10.22 -3.25
N GLY A 270 20.76 -10.90 -4.38
CA GLY A 270 21.63 -10.75 -5.56
C GLY A 270 21.68 -9.32 -6.11
N LEU A 271 20.62 -8.54 -5.88
CA LEU A 271 20.50 -7.14 -6.28
C LEU A 271 20.89 -6.14 -5.18
N GLY A 272 21.37 -6.61 -4.01
CA GLY A 272 21.74 -5.74 -2.90
C GLY A 272 20.56 -5.04 -2.21
N LEU A 273 19.32 -5.52 -2.42
CA LEU A 273 18.11 -4.99 -1.77
C LEU A 273 17.91 -5.54 -0.36
N CYS A 274 18.62 -6.60 0.01
CA CYS A 274 18.62 -7.16 1.36
C CYS A 274 19.79 -6.59 2.17
N THR A 275 19.52 -6.19 3.41
CA THR A 275 20.56 -5.77 4.36
C THR A 275 20.33 -6.51 5.66
N GLU A 276 21.39 -7.12 6.20
CA GLU A 276 21.29 -7.83 7.47
C GLU A 276 20.99 -6.88 8.64
N THR A 277 20.12 -7.33 9.53
CA THR A 277 19.77 -6.66 10.78
C THR A 277 20.91 -6.82 11.77
N THR A 278 21.32 -5.72 12.39
CA THR A 278 22.36 -5.70 13.42
C THR A 278 21.79 -5.31 14.79
N ASN A 279 22.54 -5.55 15.86
CA ASN A 279 22.15 -5.08 17.19
C ASN A 279 22.09 -3.54 17.26
N ILE A 280 22.92 -2.84 16.47
CA ILE A 280 22.89 -1.38 16.36
C ILE A 280 21.56 -0.91 15.77
N ASP A 281 20.99 -1.63 14.79
CA ASP A 281 19.69 -1.26 14.23
C ASP A 281 18.57 -1.36 15.28
N ILE A 282 18.64 -2.37 16.16
CA ILE A 282 17.69 -2.55 17.27
C ILE A 282 17.89 -1.47 18.33
N GLN A 283 19.15 -1.22 18.71
CA GLN A 283 19.51 -0.13 19.63
C GLN A 283 19.03 1.21 19.10
N ARG A 284 19.13 1.48 17.80
CA ARG A 284 18.63 2.71 17.19
C ARG A 284 17.13 2.89 17.37
N ILE A 285 16.33 1.83 17.42
CA ILE A 285 14.89 1.94 17.73
C ILE A 285 14.68 2.45 19.17
N PHE A 286 15.53 2.02 20.10
CA PHE A 286 15.54 2.50 21.49
C PHE A 286 16.16 3.89 21.63
N GLU A 287 17.27 4.18 20.95
CA GLU A 287 17.94 5.48 20.97
C GLU A 287 17.09 6.55 20.31
N ASN A 288 16.32 6.21 19.28
CA ASN A 288 15.30 7.09 18.73
C ASN A 288 14.22 7.44 19.76
N GLN A 289 14.09 6.74 20.91
CA GLN A 289 13.31 7.24 22.06
C GLN A 289 14.00 8.40 22.77
N GLN A 290 15.33 8.32 22.95
CA GLN A 290 16.12 9.38 23.57
C GLN A 290 16.27 10.56 22.62
N GLU A 291 16.48 10.33 21.33
CA GLU A 291 16.53 11.36 20.31
C GLU A 291 15.16 11.98 20.04
N SER A 292 14.05 11.25 19.93
CA SER A 292 12.73 11.93 19.94
C SER A 292 12.40 12.61 21.28
N SER A 293 13.23 12.44 22.32
CA SER A 293 13.20 13.26 23.53
C SER A 293 14.22 14.43 23.53
N ASN A 294 15.23 14.39 22.63
CA ASN A 294 16.36 15.33 22.50
C ASN A 294 16.38 16.15 21.18
N LEU A 295 15.87 15.68 20.05
CA LEU A 295 15.64 16.40 18.79
C LEU A 295 14.58 17.50 18.94
N PHE A 296 13.73 17.44 19.97
CA PHE A 296 12.95 18.61 20.38
C PHE A 296 13.80 19.70 21.06
N LYS A 297 15.10 19.47 21.30
CA LYS A 297 16.07 20.50 21.74
C LYS A 297 16.97 21.02 20.61
N ALA A 298 17.04 20.34 19.47
CA ALA A 298 17.94 20.70 18.37
C ALA A 298 17.28 20.42 17.02
N ASN A 299 16.51 21.39 16.50
CA ASN A 299 16.48 21.78 15.09
C ASN A 299 15.33 22.78 14.83
N HIS A 300 15.63 24.04 15.17
CA HIS A 300 15.38 25.12 14.23
C HIS A 300 16.30 24.90 13.01
N LEU A 301 15.77 25.15 11.80
CA LEU A 301 16.48 25.32 10.50
C LEU A 301 16.89 24.05 9.72
N ASN A 302 16.02 23.60 8.82
CA ASN A 302 16.10 23.82 7.36
C ASN A 302 15.39 22.68 6.61
N HIS A 303 14.14 22.93 6.21
CA HIS A 303 13.53 22.20 5.09
C HIS A 303 13.02 23.22 4.07
N LYS A 304 13.89 23.51 3.08
CA LYS A 304 13.50 24.04 1.78
C LYS A 304 13.23 22.86 0.83
N GLN A 305 12.17 23.01 0.04
CA GLN A 305 11.86 22.33 -1.25
C GLN A 305 11.43 20.84 -1.17
N ASN A 306 10.43 20.31 -1.88
CA ASN A 306 9.44 20.72 -2.91
C ASN A 306 8.22 19.78 -2.69
N ASP A 307 6.94 20.15 -2.81
CA ASP A 307 6.20 20.50 -4.03
C ASP A 307 5.05 21.45 -3.66
N MET A 308 5.16 22.72 -4.02
CA MET A 308 4.02 23.64 -4.04
C MET A 308 3.58 23.82 -5.49
N VAL A 309 2.42 23.27 -5.83
CA VAL A 309 1.69 23.68 -7.04
C VAL A 309 1.32 25.16 -6.87
N SER A 310 1.82 25.98 -7.80
CA SER A 310 1.68 27.45 -7.82
C SER A 310 0.21 27.89 -7.88
N PRO A 311 -0.22 28.88 -7.06
CA PRO A 311 -1.58 29.44 -7.05
C PRO A 311 -1.99 30.28 -8.25
N LYS A 312 -1.17 30.43 -9.30
CA LYS A 312 -1.46 31.39 -10.40
C LYS A 312 -2.55 30.96 -11.40
N MET A 313 -3.32 29.90 -11.13
CA MET A 313 -4.28 29.34 -12.08
C MET A 313 -5.76 29.45 -11.66
N PHE A 314 -6.07 30.27 -10.65
CA PHE A 314 -7.40 30.33 -10.05
C PHE A 314 -8.27 31.46 -10.62
N GLY A 315 -8.82 31.22 -11.81
CA GLY A 315 -9.91 32.01 -12.39
C GLY A 315 -11.25 31.68 -11.72
N LEU A 316 -11.37 31.90 -10.41
CA LEU A 316 -12.68 32.01 -9.76
C LEU A 316 -13.00 33.49 -9.64
N ASP A 317 -14.09 33.93 -10.23
CA ASP A 317 -14.58 35.31 -10.13
C ASP A 317 -15.25 35.50 -8.76
N ILE A 318 -14.49 35.93 -7.75
CA ILE A 318 -14.91 36.05 -6.33
C ILE A 318 -15.48 37.45 -6.05
N LYS A 319 -16.40 37.94 -6.88
CA LYS A 319 -16.90 39.33 -6.73
C LYS A 319 -18.09 39.53 -5.79
N ASN A 320 -18.61 38.51 -5.10
CA ASN A 320 -19.82 38.69 -4.29
C ASN A 320 -19.98 37.80 -3.03
N ARG A 321 -18.91 37.54 -2.28
CA ARG A 321 -18.99 36.75 -1.04
C ARG A 321 -18.88 37.64 0.21
N GLU A 322 -20.02 37.97 0.83
CA GLU A 322 -20.10 38.40 2.23
C GLU A 322 -19.24 37.46 3.11
N LYS A 323 -18.53 38.01 4.13
CA LYS A 323 -17.53 37.33 4.98
C LYS A 323 -17.79 35.82 5.19
N ASN A 324 -17.23 35.00 4.31
CA ASN A 324 -17.40 33.55 4.36
C ASN A 324 -16.73 32.98 5.61
N TYR A 325 -17.32 31.93 6.16
CA TYR A 325 -16.74 31.15 7.23
C TYR A 325 -15.57 30.29 6.66
N THR A 326 -14.35 30.80 6.77
CA THR A 326 -13.16 30.25 6.10
C THR A 326 -12.61 29.02 6.82
N ALA A 327 -11.70 28.28 6.15
CA ALA A 327 -10.99 27.17 6.78
C ALA A 327 -10.16 27.63 8.00
N LYS A 328 -9.66 28.87 7.98
CA LYS A 328 -8.98 29.49 9.12
C LYS A 328 -9.91 29.67 10.31
N ASN A 329 -11.11 30.23 10.11
CA ASN A 329 -12.09 30.37 11.21
C ASN A 329 -12.46 29.00 11.79
N PHE A 330 -12.66 28.00 10.91
CA PHE A 330 -12.93 26.63 11.31
C PHE A 330 -11.81 26.01 12.16
N MET A 331 -10.55 26.21 11.77
CA MET A 331 -9.39 25.73 12.55
C MET A 331 -9.28 26.43 13.90
N ASP A 332 -9.47 27.75 13.94
CA ASP A 332 -9.38 28.52 15.18
C ASP A 332 -10.46 28.10 16.19
N GLU A 333 -11.72 27.89 15.74
CA GLU A 333 -12.80 27.36 16.60
C GLU A 333 -12.49 25.94 17.11
N ILE A 334 -11.91 25.07 16.28
CA ILE A 334 -11.48 23.73 16.72
C ILE A 334 -10.34 23.83 17.75
N MET A 335 -9.34 24.68 17.52
CA MET A 335 -8.22 24.85 18.46
C MET A 335 -8.69 25.36 19.81
N GLU A 336 -9.61 26.33 19.81
CA GLU A 336 -10.21 26.87 21.01
C GLU A 336 -10.97 25.80 21.80
N GLU A 337 -11.81 25.01 21.13
CA GLU A 337 -12.55 23.93 21.78
C GLU A 337 -11.61 22.83 22.29
N LEU A 338 -10.56 22.46 21.54
CA LEU A 338 -9.58 21.46 21.94
C LEU A 338 -8.76 21.85 23.18
N ASN A 339 -8.63 23.14 23.49
CA ASN A 339 -7.98 23.61 24.72
C ASN A 339 -8.74 23.20 26.00
N ASN A 340 -9.98 22.73 25.86
CA ASN A 340 -10.75 22.17 26.99
C ASN A 340 -10.40 20.70 27.29
N TYR A 341 -9.61 20.03 26.44
CA TYR A 341 -9.25 18.61 26.55
C TYR A 341 -7.72 18.39 26.62
N PRO A 342 -7.01 19.04 27.56
CA PRO A 342 -5.55 19.01 27.60
C PRO A 342 -4.96 17.61 27.77
N LYS A 343 -5.67 16.70 28.46
CA LYS A 343 -5.22 15.33 28.70
C LYS A 343 -5.22 14.51 27.43
N GLU A 344 -6.33 14.54 26.70
CA GLU A 344 -6.51 13.86 25.43
C GLU A 344 -5.52 14.42 24.39
N MET A 345 -5.35 15.74 24.39
CA MET A 345 -4.36 16.36 23.52
C MET A 345 -2.90 16.02 23.88
N TYR A 346 -2.60 15.78 25.16
CA TYR A 346 -1.30 15.25 25.58
C TYR A 346 -1.10 13.82 25.08
N VAL A 347 -2.13 12.98 25.11
CA VAL A 347 -2.07 11.62 24.53
C VAL A 347 -1.82 11.68 23.02
N LEU A 348 -2.49 12.61 22.32
CA LEU A 348 -2.27 12.81 20.88
C LEU A 348 -0.85 13.27 20.57
N ASN A 349 -0.34 14.25 21.33
CA ASN A 349 0.98 14.82 21.12
C ASN A 349 1.68 15.13 22.44
N PRO A 350 2.44 14.16 23.00
CA PRO A 350 3.18 14.36 24.25
C PRO A 350 4.23 15.47 24.15
N GLY A 351 4.72 15.78 22.95
CA GLY A 351 5.68 16.85 22.72
C GLY A 351 5.12 18.24 23.07
N ARG A 352 3.79 18.42 23.09
CA ARG A 352 3.16 19.73 23.32
C ARG A 352 3.54 20.38 24.65
N VAL A 353 3.80 19.59 25.69
CA VAL A 353 4.14 20.12 27.03
C VAL A 353 5.59 20.58 27.13
N LYS A 354 6.45 20.18 26.18
CA LYS A 354 7.88 20.53 26.13
C LYS A 354 8.17 21.77 25.28
N ARG A 355 7.17 22.31 24.57
CA ARG A 355 7.35 23.48 23.68
C ARG A 355 7.59 24.74 24.50
N GLU A 356 8.61 25.52 24.15
CA GLU A 356 9.02 26.71 24.92
C GLU A 356 7.91 27.76 25.06
N HIS A 357 7.09 27.96 24.02
CA HIS A 357 6.09 29.03 24.00
C HIS A 357 4.64 28.57 24.16
N THR A 358 4.37 27.27 24.03
CA THR A 358 2.99 26.73 24.05
C THR A 358 2.79 25.63 25.08
N GLY A 359 3.88 25.12 25.69
CA GLY A 359 3.84 24.26 26.86
C GLY A 359 3.61 25.02 28.17
N CYS A 360 3.74 24.33 29.30
CA CYS A 360 3.70 24.98 30.60
C CYS A 360 5.01 25.73 30.83
N THR A 361 4.97 27.06 30.81
CA THR A 361 6.17 27.90 30.91
C THR A 361 6.62 28.06 32.36
N LEU A 362 7.86 28.51 32.58
CA LEU A 362 8.33 28.88 33.92
C LEU A 362 7.46 29.97 34.56
N LYS A 363 6.95 30.91 33.73
CA LYS A 363 6.00 31.94 34.13
C LYS A 363 4.68 31.34 34.63
N ASP A 364 4.17 30.30 33.96
CA ASP A 364 2.97 29.59 34.43
C ASP A 364 3.20 28.95 35.80
N ILE A 365 4.35 28.31 36.00
CA ILE A 365 4.69 27.71 37.30
C ILE A 365 4.83 28.79 38.37
N SER A 366 5.51 29.91 38.10
CA SER A 366 5.62 31.03 39.05
C SER A 366 4.23 31.53 39.49
N LYS A 367 3.29 31.68 38.53
CA LYS A 367 1.92 32.09 38.82
C LYS A 367 1.14 31.05 39.62
N ILE A 368 1.31 29.77 39.29
CA ILE A 368 0.71 28.66 40.06
C ILE A 368 1.29 28.64 41.48
N TRP A 369 2.57 28.99 41.64
CA TRP A 369 3.20 29.11 42.94
C TRP A 369 2.70 30.31 43.75
N GLY A 370 2.04 31.30 43.14
CA GLY A 370 1.61 32.52 43.83
C GLY A 370 2.68 33.61 43.89
N HIS A 371 3.66 33.58 42.98
CA HIS A 371 4.75 34.56 42.90
C HIS A 371 4.75 35.34 41.58
N TYR A 372 5.58 36.38 41.48
CA TYR A 372 5.78 37.14 40.24
C TYR A 372 6.35 36.27 39.13
N ASP A 373 6.11 36.64 37.86
CA ASP A 373 6.41 35.84 36.67
C ASP A 373 7.85 35.26 36.63
N GLY A 374 8.83 35.98 37.17
CA GLY A 374 10.25 35.62 37.17
C GLY A 374 10.72 34.70 38.29
N TYR A 375 9.88 34.38 39.28
CA TYR A 375 10.29 33.68 40.50
C TYR A 375 11.00 32.34 40.23
N VAL A 376 10.40 31.45 39.45
CA VAL A 376 11.00 30.13 39.16
C VAL A 376 12.31 30.26 38.39
N SER A 377 12.35 31.17 37.41
CA SER A 377 13.56 31.43 36.62
C SER A 377 14.71 31.99 37.46
N GLU A 378 14.42 32.82 38.45
CA GLU A 378 15.41 33.31 39.42
C GLU A 378 15.93 32.18 40.31
N LYS A 379 15.04 31.31 40.82
CA LYS A 379 15.45 30.17 41.65
C LYS A 379 16.26 29.13 40.85
N LEU A 380 15.96 28.94 39.57
CA LEU A 380 16.77 28.08 38.71
C LEU A 380 18.18 28.64 38.52
N ARG A 381 18.32 29.95 38.26
CA ARG A 381 19.64 30.62 38.20
C ARG A 381 20.43 30.51 39.50
N TYR A 382 19.76 30.64 40.64
CA TYR A 382 20.41 30.44 41.94
C TYR A 382 20.89 28.99 42.14
N ASN A 383 20.09 28.00 41.71
CA ASN A 383 20.43 26.59 41.76
C ASN A 383 21.60 26.22 40.81
N GLU A 384 21.76 26.90 39.68
CA GLU A 384 22.92 26.70 38.79
C GLU A 384 24.24 27.07 39.47
N GLY A 385 24.25 28.11 40.30
CA GLY A 385 25.40 28.46 41.14
C GLY A 385 25.51 27.63 42.43
N ASN A 386 24.45 26.92 42.84
CA ASN A 386 24.38 26.16 44.09
C ASN A 386 23.65 24.82 43.86
N PRO A 387 24.35 23.76 43.42
CA PRO A 387 23.73 22.48 43.05
C PRO A 387 22.95 21.80 44.18
N ASN A 388 23.28 22.12 45.43
CA ASN A 388 22.63 21.62 46.65
C ASN A 388 21.50 22.54 47.14
N PHE A 389 21.01 23.47 46.32
CA PHE A 389 19.91 24.36 46.68
C PHE A 389 18.62 23.55 46.93
N ILE A 390 18.09 23.71 48.14
CA ILE A 390 16.81 23.12 48.56
C ILE A 390 15.84 24.25 48.83
N ILE A 391 14.65 24.19 48.22
CA ILE A 391 13.59 25.14 48.52
C ILE A 391 13.05 24.91 49.93
N SER A 392 12.76 26.00 50.64
CA SER A 392 12.21 25.92 51.99
C SER A 392 10.91 25.09 52.01
N ARG A 393 10.75 24.28 53.07
CA ARG A 393 9.52 23.48 53.27
C ARG A 393 8.25 24.33 53.23
N LYS A 394 8.33 25.58 53.70
CA LYS A 394 7.23 26.56 53.63
C LYS A 394 6.80 26.80 52.18
N ASN A 395 7.74 27.12 51.29
CA ASN A 395 7.45 27.42 49.89
C ASN A 395 6.97 26.16 49.13
N LEU A 396 7.46 24.97 49.46
CA LEU A 396 6.95 23.71 48.88
C LEU A 396 5.52 23.40 49.33
N LYS A 397 5.19 23.66 50.61
CA LYS A 397 3.82 23.53 51.13
C LYS A 397 2.85 24.50 50.46
N GLU A 398 3.29 25.73 50.21
CA GLU A 398 2.54 26.73 49.46
C GLU A 398 2.26 26.26 48.02
N LEU A 399 3.28 25.80 47.29
CA LEU A 399 3.09 25.24 45.93
C LEU A 399 2.08 24.09 45.92
N LYS A 400 2.18 23.15 46.87
CA LYS A 400 1.24 22.03 47.00
C LYS A 400 -0.19 22.51 47.21
N THR A 401 -0.37 23.50 48.08
CA THR A 401 -1.67 24.09 48.38
C THR A 401 -2.25 24.73 47.13
N ASN A 402 -1.49 25.58 46.44
CA ASN A 402 -1.95 26.26 45.23
C ASN A 402 -2.23 25.28 44.07
N LEU A 403 -1.44 24.20 43.94
CA LEU A 403 -1.71 23.12 42.98
C LEU A 403 -3.01 22.38 43.31
N LYS A 404 -3.27 22.11 44.59
CA LYS A 404 -4.52 21.49 45.06
C LYS A 404 -5.73 22.37 44.80
N ASP A 405 -5.62 23.65 45.14
CA ASP A 405 -6.72 24.60 44.97
C ASP A 405 -7.06 24.80 43.49
N ARG A 406 -6.04 24.84 42.63
CA ARG A 406 -6.23 25.10 41.20
C ARG A 406 -6.64 23.87 40.38
N PHE A 407 -6.11 22.69 40.72
CA PHE A 407 -6.26 21.49 39.88
C PHE A 407 -6.88 20.28 40.61
N GLY A 408 -7.09 20.38 41.92
CA GLY A 408 -7.62 19.29 42.75
C GLY A 408 -6.82 18.01 42.60
N ASN A 409 -7.54 16.88 42.51
CA ASN A 409 -6.93 15.55 42.41
C ASN A 409 -6.06 15.34 41.16
N LYS A 410 -6.17 16.19 40.13
CA LYS A 410 -5.32 16.08 38.93
C LYS A 410 -3.84 16.37 39.25
N ALA A 411 -3.56 17.12 40.31
CA ALA A 411 -2.20 17.45 40.74
C ALA A 411 -1.51 16.38 41.60
N ASN A 412 -2.11 15.20 41.80
CA ASN A 412 -1.55 14.16 42.67
C ASN A 412 -0.10 13.76 42.31
N CYS A 413 0.20 13.63 41.01
CA CYS A 413 1.57 13.33 40.56
C CYS A 413 2.55 14.47 40.88
N CYS A 414 2.10 15.74 40.84
CA CYS A 414 2.92 16.88 41.22
C CYS A 414 3.31 16.84 42.69
N TYR A 415 2.44 16.32 43.58
CA TYR A 415 2.76 16.20 45.00
C TYR A 415 3.92 15.23 45.24
N GLY A 416 3.91 14.08 44.56
CA GLY A 416 4.99 13.11 44.62
C GLY A 416 6.33 13.72 44.16
N LEU A 417 6.33 14.50 43.08
CA LEU A 417 7.52 15.23 42.63
C LEU A 417 8.04 16.22 43.69
N ILE A 418 7.13 16.98 44.32
CA ILE A 418 7.48 17.93 45.37
C ILE A 418 8.05 17.22 46.60
N ASP A 419 7.49 16.08 46.99
CA ASP A 419 8.01 15.27 48.10
C ASP A 419 9.38 14.67 47.78
N SER A 420 9.57 14.17 46.55
CA SER A 420 10.88 13.68 46.10
C SER A 420 11.94 14.77 46.17
N HIS A 421 11.62 16.02 45.80
CA HIS A 421 12.54 17.14 45.94
C HIS A 421 12.79 17.50 47.41
N SER A 422 11.74 17.56 48.24
CA SER A 422 11.86 17.89 49.66
C SER A 422 12.73 16.89 50.43
N SER A 423 12.81 15.64 49.95
CA SER A 423 13.64 14.57 50.53
C SER A 423 15.02 14.46 49.87
N GLY A 424 15.34 15.33 48.92
CA GLY A 424 16.64 15.34 48.21
C GLY A 424 16.80 14.28 47.12
N TYR A 425 15.75 13.53 46.77
CA TYR A 425 15.83 12.50 45.72
C TYR A 425 15.93 13.08 44.30
N ILE A 426 15.42 14.30 44.08
CA ILE A 426 15.55 15.01 42.80
C ILE A 426 15.99 16.46 43.03
N SER A 427 16.82 16.96 42.12
CA SER A 427 17.27 18.37 42.14
C SER A 427 16.12 19.33 41.81
N PHE A 428 16.30 20.61 42.14
CA PHE A 428 15.30 21.64 41.84
C PHE A 428 15.03 21.77 40.33
N ASN A 429 16.06 21.70 39.49
CA ASN A 429 15.91 21.72 38.03
C ASN A 429 15.04 20.54 37.54
N THR A 430 15.30 19.33 38.05
CA THR A 430 14.51 18.13 37.72
C THR A 430 13.05 18.27 38.20
N LEU A 431 12.83 18.81 39.40
CA LEU A 431 11.49 19.13 39.90
C LEU A 431 10.74 20.04 38.91
N ILE A 432 11.33 21.18 38.52
CA ILE A 432 10.67 22.15 37.65
C ILE A 432 10.35 21.54 36.28
N LYS A 433 11.30 20.84 35.65
CA LYS A 433 11.07 20.16 34.37
C LYS A 433 9.92 19.16 34.45
N ASN A 434 9.89 18.34 35.51
CA ASN A 434 8.84 17.36 35.70
C ASN A 434 7.49 18.02 36.02
N LEU A 435 7.48 19.13 36.76
CA LEU A 435 6.27 19.92 37.00
C LEU A 435 5.73 20.55 35.71
N GLN A 436 6.57 21.08 34.82
CA GLN A 436 6.14 21.60 33.52
C GLN A 436 5.42 20.53 32.71
N ILE A 437 5.98 19.32 32.69
CA ILE A 437 5.39 18.17 32.01
C ILE A 437 4.05 17.79 32.65
N GLU A 438 4.03 17.52 33.96
CA GLU A 438 2.82 17.05 34.66
C GLU A 438 1.69 18.08 34.61
N ILE A 439 1.97 19.35 34.94
CA ILE A 439 0.99 20.44 34.86
C ILE A 439 0.51 20.60 33.42
N GLY A 440 1.42 20.49 32.44
CA GLY A 440 1.09 20.59 31.03
C GLY A 440 0.08 19.55 30.54
N LYS A 441 -0.01 18.37 31.19
CA LYS A 441 -0.99 17.32 30.83
C LYS A 441 -2.43 17.72 31.11
N PHE A 442 -2.68 18.65 32.03
CA PHE A 442 -4.04 19.01 32.45
C PHE A 442 -4.31 20.51 32.49
N SER A 443 -3.32 21.35 32.24
CA SER A 443 -3.46 22.81 32.21
C SER A 443 -4.07 23.28 30.89
N LYS A 444 -5.13 24.07 30.98
CA LYS A 444 -5.73 24.77 29.83
C LYS A 444 -4.83 25.88 29.26
N ASN A 445 -3.76 26.25 29.97
CA ASN A 445 -2.79 27.23 29.46
C ASN A 445 -1.92 26.66 28.33
N VAL A 446 -1.79 25.33 28.25
CA VAL A 446 -1.09 24.67 27.15
C VAL A 446 -2.00 24.70 25.92
N LYS A 447 -1.78 25.66 25.03
CA LYS A 447 -2.61 25.88 23.85
C LYS A 447 -2.35 24.81 22.78
N THR A 448 -3.41 24.36 22.16
CA THR A 448 -3.39 23.59 20.92
C THR A 448 -2.70 24.39 19.83
N THR A 449 -1.81 23.75 19.07
CA THR A 449 -1.04 24.37 17.98
C THR A 449 -1.43 23.81 16.61
N LEU A 450 -0.87 24.38 15.54
CA LEU A 450 -1.05 23.84 14.18
C LEU A 450 -0.45 22.43 14.02
N GLU A 451 0.62 22.10 14.75
CA GLU A 451 1.17 20.74 14.77
C GLU A 451 0.16 19.74 15.33
N ASP A 452 -0.56 20.13 16.39
CA ASP A 452 -1.57 19.28 16.99
C ASP A 452 -2.76 19.09 16.04
N LEU A 453 -3.21 20.17 15.38
CA LEU A 453 -4.23 20.07 14.35
C LEU A 453 -3.78 19.24 13.14
N ALA A 454 -2.50 19.29 12.76
CA ALA A 454 -1.98 18.54 11.64
C ALA A 454 -2.23 17.02 11.81
N LEU A 455 -2.02 16.52 13.03
CA LEU A 455 -2.31 15.12 13.38
C LEU A 455 -3.81 14.79 13.25
N ILE A 456 -4.68 15.67 13.73
CA ILE A 456 -6.14 15.48 13.66
C ILE A 456 -6.65 15.58 12.22
N PHE A 457 -6.12 16.52 11.45
CA PHE A 457 -6.55 16.76 10.09
C PHE A 457 -5.94 15.75 9.12
N GLY A 458 -4.89 15.01 9.51
CA GLY A 458 -4.16 14.10 8.63
C GLY A 458 -3.35 14.86 7.56
N TYR A 459 -2.73 15.97 7.98
CA TYR A 459 -1.84 16.80 7.17
C TYR A 459 -0.47 16.93 7.86
N GLY A 460 0.52 17.43 7.12
CA GLY A 460 1.77 17.94 7.71
C GLY A 460 1.63 19.38 8.20
N TYR A 461 2.52 19.81 9.09
CA TYR A 461 2.54 21.19 9.62
C TYR A 461 2.56 22.26 8.51
N GLY A 462 3.39 22.08 7.47
CA GLY A 462 3.48 23.02 6.35
C GLY A 462 2.15 23.24 5.64
N MET A 463 1.36 22.18 5.45
CA MET A 463 0.02 22.29 4.86
C MET A 463 -0.95 23.01 5.80
N MET A 464 -0.89 22.76 7.11
CA MET A 464 -1.72 23.48 8.08
C MET A 464 -1.39 24.98 8.10
N SER A 465 -0.11 25.33 8.03
CA SER A 465 0.33 26.72 7.91
C SER A 465 -0.17 27.35 6.61
N TYR A 466 -0.08 26.62 5.49
CA TYR A 466 -0.61 27.06 4.21
C TYR A 466 -2.12 27.34 4.27
N ILE A 467 -2.92 26.40 4.77
CA ILE A 467 -4.38 26.57 4.92
C ILE A 467 -4.72 27.80 5.78
N ARG A 468 -3.94 28.06 6.84
CA ARG A 468 -4.18 29.20 7.73
C ARG A 468 -3.88 30.55 7.06
N GLN A 469 -3.01 30.58 6.07
CA GLN A 469 -2.57 31.79 5.36
C GLN A 469 -3.42 32.11 4.12
N HIS A 470 -4.22 31.15 3.64
CA HIS A 470 -5.00 31.26 2.40
C HIS A 470 -6.48 31.15 2.73
N ASP A 471 -7.14 32.30 2.91
CA ASP A 471 -8.56 32.37 3.31
C ASP A 471 -9.51 31.78 2.26
N GLU A 472 -9.05 31.67 1.00
CA GLU A 472 -9.74 31.01 -0.12
C GLU A 472 -9.63 29.48 -0.09
N TYR A 473 -8.83 28.91 0.82
CA TYR A 473 -8.72 27.46 0.93
C TYR A 473 -10.02 26.84 1.47
N ILE A 474 -10.53 25.86 0.73
CA ILE A 474 -11.75 25.12 1.06
C ILE A 474 -11.37 23.66 1.37
N LEU A 475 -11.78 23.15 2.54
CA LEU A 475 -11.61 21.74 2.91
C LEU A 475 -12.57 20.86 2.11
N SER A 476 -12.24 19.59 1.88
CA SER A 476 -13.19 18.66 1.26
C SER A 476 -14.12 18.01 2.28
N LYS A 477 -15.28 17.51 1.83
CA LYS A 477 -16.19 16.71 2.66
C LYS A 477 -15.49 15.48 3.25
N GLU A 478 -14.67 14.79 2.44
CA GLU A 478 -13.81 13.69 2.90
C GLU A 478 -12.91 14.11 4.06
N ARG A 479 -12.26 15.28 3.94
CA ARG A 479 -11.37 15.79 4.99
C ARG A 479 -12.13 16.12 6.27
N ILE A 480 -13.31 16.72 6.16
CA ILE A 480 -14.17 17.01 7.31
C ILE A 480 -14.61 15.71 8.00
N ASN A 481 -14.98 14.69 7.24
CA ASN A 481 -15.36 13.38 7.80
C ASN A 481 -14.18 12.69 8.50
N LEU A 482 -12.97 12.80 7.97
CA LEU A 482 -11.75 12.34 8.64
C LEU A 482 -11.55 13.06 9.97
N ILE A 483 -11.66 14.40 9.97
CA ILE A 483 -11.55 15.22 11.20
C ILE A 483 -12.59 14.77 12.22
N LYS A 484 -13.86 14.62 11.83
CA LYS A 484 -14.92 14.10 12.71
C LYS A 484 -14.52 12.74 13.32
N SER A 485 -14.03 11.83 12.50
CA SER A 485 -13.63 10.48 12.94
C SER A 485 -12.48 10.53 13.95
N ASN A 486 -11.43 11.30 13.64
CA ASN A 486 -10.26 11.46 14.51
C ASN A 486 -10.63 12.14 15.83
N ILE A 487 -11.50 13.14 15.81
CA ILE A 487 -12.00 13.80 17.01
C ILE A 487 -12.83 12.85 17.87
N LYS A 488 -13.72 12.05 17.26
CA LYS A 488 -14.53 11.06 18.00
C LYS A 488 -13.64 10.00 18.66
N LEU A 489 -12.58 9.58 17.98
CA LEU A 489 -11.58 8.67 18.55
C LEU A 489 -10.80 9.31 19.71
N LEU A 490 -10.45 10.59 19.57
CA LEU A 490 -9.62 11.31 20.54
C LEU A 490 -10.36 11.64 21.85
N ILE A 491 -11.57 12.19 21.75
CA ILE A 491 -12.31 12.72 22.92
C ILE A 491 -13.67 12.05 23.16
N GLY A 492 -14.00 10.99 22.41
CA GLY A 492 -15.17 10.16 22.66
C GLY A 492 -16.50 10.92 22.61
N SER A 493 -17.32 10.73 23.65
CA SER A 493 -18.63 11.38 23.81
C SER A 493 -18.55 12.91 23.95
N ASN A 494 -17.39 13.46 24.31
CA ASN A 494 -17.20 14.91 24.44
C ASN A 494 -17.03 15.61 23.07
N SER A 495 -17.04 14.87 21.96
CA SER A 495 -16.85 15.40 20.61
C SER A 495 -17.98 16.29 20.08
N ASN A 496 -19.15 16.31 20.72
CA ASN A 496 -20.37 16.96 20.21
C ASN A 496 -20.19 18.43 19.82
N LYS A 497 -19.43 19.22 20.58
CA LYS A 497 -19.18 20.64 20.25
C LYS A 497 -18.38 20.79 18.96
N ILE A 498 -17.33 19.98 18.77
CA ILE A 498 -16.52 19.98 17.55
C ILE A 498 -17.33 19.45 16.35
N MET A 499 -18.22 18.48 16.57
CA MET A 499 -19.15 18.03 15.52
C MET A 499 -20.03 19.15 15.00
N LYS A 500 -20.59 19.98 15.90
CA LYS A 500 -21.35 21.19 15.54
C LYS A 500 -20.51 22.21 14.76
N ILE A 501 -19.24 22.39 15.12
CA ILE A 501 -18.30 23.25 14.37
C ILE A 501 -18.10 22.72 12.94
N CYS A 502 -17.95 21.39 12.78
CA CYS A 502 -17.85 20.75 11.46
C CYS A 502 -19.13 20.91 10.63
N GLU A 503 -20.31 20.72 11.24
CA GLU A 503 -21.60 20.90 10.58
C GLU A 503 -21.85 22.35 10.16
N LYS A 504 -21.48 23.31 11.01
CA LYS A 504 -21.48 24.74 10.70
C LYS A 504 -20.61 25.03 9.48
N TYR A 505 -19.41 24.45 9.41
CA TYR A 505 -18.52 24.61 8.24
C TYR A 505 -19.16 24.06 6.95
N VAL A 506 -19.75 22.87 7.00
CA VAL A 506 -20.46 22.27 5.87
C VAL A 506 -21.65 23.12 5.43
N LYS A 507 -22.49 23.58 6.37
CA LYS A 507 -23.66 24.39 6.06
C LYS A 507 -23.31 25.74 5.44
N LYS A 508 -22.20 26.36 5.86
CA LYS A 508 -21.73 27.65 5.35
C LYS A 508 -20.95 27.55 4.04
N ASN A 509 -20.59 26.34 3.61
CA ASN A 509 -19.88 26.07 2.37
C ASN A 509 -20.64 24.97 1.60
N PRO A 510 -21.77 25.28 0.92
CA PRO A 510 -22.54 24.26 0.22
C PRO A 510 -21.75 23.60 -0.93
N ASP A 511 -20.84 24.33 -1.56
CA ASP A 511 -20.03 23.89 -2.71
C ASP A 511 -18.73 23.16 -2.31
N LEU A 512 -18.71 22.51 -1.14
CA LEU A 512 -17.52 21.77 -0.72
C LEU A 512 -17.19 20.65 -1.71
N PRO A 513 -15.93 20.53 -2.16
CA PRO A 513 -15.53 19.39 -2.96
C PRO A 513 -15.66 18.11 -2.15
N ASP A 514 -16.02 17.00 -2.78
CA ASP A 514 -16.13 15.70 -2.15
C ASP A 514 -14.75 15.22 -1.66
N TYR A 515 -13.69 15.47 -2.43
CA TYR A 515 -12.29 15.14 -2.12
C TYR A 515 -11.31 16.27 -2.46
N ALA A 516 -10.14 16.28 -1.82
CA ALA A 516 -9.21 17.43 -1.84
C ALA A 516 -8.77 17.86 -3.26
N ASN A 517 -8.60 16.89 -4.16
CA ASN A 517 -8.12 17.14 -5.52
C ASN A 517 -9.24 17.38 -6.55
N GLN A 518 -10.52 17.36 -6.14
CA GLN A 518 -11.64 17.45 -7.07
C GLN A 518 -11.60 18.72 -7.91
N LYS A 519 -11.36 19.86 -7.26
CA LYS A 519 -11.34 21.18 -7.90
C LYS A 519 -10.33 21.32 -9.04
N TYR A 520 -9.33 20.44 -9.10
CA TYR A 520 -8.28 20.44 -10.14
C TYR A 520 -8.57 19.45 -11.28
N THR A 521 -9.71 18.75 -11.22
CA THR A 521 -9.97 17.62 -12.09
C THR A 521 -11.24 17.85 -12.88
N ILE A 522 -12.40 17.86 -12.22
CA ILE A 522 -13.72 17.86 -12.86
C ILE A 522 -14.78 18.46 -11.93
N THR A 523 -15.89 18.95 -12.47
CA THR A 523 -17.02 19.48 -11.68
C THR A 523 -18.13 18.46 -11.39
N ASN A 524 -18.20 17.35 -12.14
CA ASN A 524 -19.19 16.28 -11.95
C ASN A 524 -18.55 14.94 -11.52
N PRO A 525 -18.08 14.82 -10.27
CA PRO A 525 -17.37 13.62 -9.79
C PRO A 525 -18.26 12.37 -9.62
N ASN A 526 -19.58 12.55 -9.61
CA ASN A 526 -20.56 11.48 -9.37
C ASN A 526 -21.38 11.16 -10.63
N LEU A 527 -20.84 11.43 -11.84
CA LEU A 527 -21.52 11.18 -13.11
C LEU A 527 -22.11 9.76 -13.20
N PHE A 528 -21.39 8.75 -12.72
CA PHE A 528 -21.81 7.35 -12.82
C PHE A 528 -22.71 6.87 -11.66
N HIS A 529 -22.99 7.73 -10.66
CA HIS A 529 -23.82 7.37 -9.51
C HIS A 529 -25.27 7.04 -9.92
N ASN A 530 -25.82 7.82 -10.86
CA ASN A 530 -27.20 7.70 -11.34
C ASN A 530 -27.29 6.99 -12.71
N ILE A 531 -26.43 6.00 -12.95
CA ILE A 531 -26.34 5.32 -14.25
C ILE A 531 -27.67 4.69 -14.74
N TYR A 532 -28.60 4.36 -13.83
CA TYR A 532 -29.91 3.80 -14.16
C TYR A 532 -30.92 4.83 -14.68
N GLU A 533 -30.57 6.12 -14.63
CA GLU A 533 -31.50 7.20 -14.97
C GLU A 533 -31.17 7.87 -16.30
N ASN A 534 -29.96 7.70 -16.82
CA ASN A 534 -29.47 8.47 -17.95
C ASN A 534 -28.79 7.60 -19.02
N ASN A 535 -29.36 7.66 -20.23
CA ASN A 535 -28.89 6.98 -21.43
C ASN A 535 -27.44 7.36 -21.83
N GLU A 536 -27.08 8.64 -21.71
CA GLU A 536 -25.74 9.14 -22.05
C GLU A 536 -24.67 8.63 -21.08
N ILE A 537 -24.98 8.49 -19.78
CA ILE A 537 -24.03 7.95 -18.79
C ILE A 537 -23.70 6.49 -19.14
N MET A 538 -24.69 5.70 -19.56
CA MET A 538 -24.49 4.31 -19.96
C MET A 538 -23.69 4.21 -21.27
N TYR A 539 -23.93 5.12 -22.21
CA TYR A 539 -23.09 5.27 -23.40
C TYR A 539 -21.62 5.54 -23.06
N TRP A 540 -21.35 6.42 -22.09
CA TRP A 540 -19.99 6.66 -21.60
C TRP A 540 -19.35 5.44 -20.93
N LEU A 541 -20.12 4.61 -20.23
CA LEU A 541 -19.60 3.34 -19.71
C LEU A 541 -19.14 2.41 -20.85
N GLY A 542 -19.89 2.36 -21.96
CA GLY A 542 -19.51 1.63 -23.17
C GLY A 542 -18.16 2.08 -23.73
N TRP A 543 -17.98 3.39 -23.89
CA TRP A 543 -16.71 4.01 -24.30
C TRP A 543 -15.55 3.73 -23.36
N LEU A 544 -15.78 3.80 -22.05
CA LEU A 544 -14.72 3.54 -21.08
C LEU A 544 -14.32 2.05 -21.07
N CYS A 545 -15.25 1.16 -21.37
CA CYS A 545 -14.97 -0.25 -21.58
C CYS A 545 -14.14 -0.48 -22.86
N SER A 546 -14.46 0.14 -24.00
CA SER A 546 -13.67 -0.02 -25.23
C SER A 546 -12.30 0.68 -25.12
N ASP A 547 -12.28 2.01 -25.13
CA ASP A 547 -11.07 2.84 -25.29
C ASP A 547 -10.66 3.61 -24.03
N GLY A 548 -11.47 3.54 -22.96
CA GLY A 548 -11.12 4.16 -21.69
C GLY A 548 -10.02 3.43 -20.94
N TRP A 549 -9.33 4.20 -20.09
CA TRP A 549 -8.37 3.70 -19.13
C TRP A 549 -8.80 4.12 -17.73
N VAL A 550 -8.91 3.13 -16.84
CA VAL A 550 -9.29 3.35 -15.44
C VAL A 550 -8.30 2.60 -14.57
N SER A 551 -7.51 3.34 -13.79
CA SER A 551 -6.46 2.79 -12.95
C SER A 551 -6.48 3.45 -11.58
N GLN A 552 -5.83 2.80 -10.61
CA GLN A 552 -5.56 3.43 -9.34
C GLN A 552 -4.16 3.03 -8.88
N ALA A 553 -3.26 4.01 -8.75
CA ALA A 553 -1.91 3.85 -8.22
C ALA A 553 -1.90 4.20 -6.72
N GLY A 554 -1.54 3.23 -5.88
CA GLY A 554 -1.61 3.37 -4.43
C GLY A 554 -3.02 3.70 -3.91
N ASN A 555 -3.09 4.39 -2.77
CA ASN A 555 -4.36 4.78 -2.13
C ASN A 555 -4.82 6.21 -2.49
N THR A 556 -4.03 6.94 -3.26
CA THR A 556 -4.19 8.39 -3.46
C THR A 556 -4.43 8.79 -4.91
N HIS A 557 -4.07 7.97 -5.89
CA HIS A 557 -4.17 8.32 -7.30
C HIS A 557 -5.21 7.47 -8.01
N TYR A 558 -6.36 8.06 -8.36
CA TYR A 558 -7.49 7.39 -9.02
C TYR A 558 -7.66 7.98 -10.41
N GLN A 559 -7.07 7.37 -11.43
CA GLN A 559 -6.97 7.97 -12.76
C GLN A 559 -8.02 7.41 -13.71
N ILE A 560 -8.68 8.30 -14.44
CA ILE A 560 -9.62 8.00 -15.52
C ILE A 560 -9.15 8.76 -16.75
N GLN A 561 -9.14 8.08 -17.90
CA GLN A 561 -8.72 8.63 -19.18
C GLN A 561 -9.60 8.10 -20.30
N LEU A 562 -9.88 8.98 -21.26
CA LEU A 562 -10.43 8.64 -22.58
C LEU A 562 -9.49 9.24 -23.63
N LYS A 563 -8.92 8.41 -24.50
CA LYS A 563 -7.97 8.82 -25.53
C LYS A 563 -8.43 8.25 -26.87
N LEU A 564 -8.77 9.13 -27.80
CA LEU A 564 -9.30 8.77 -29.12
C LEU A 564 -8.41 9.38 -30.20
N LYS A 565 -8.55 8.90 -31.44
CA LYS A 565 -7.88 9.56 -32.57
C LYS A 565 -8.42 10.98 -32.74
N ARG A 566 -7.59 11.88 -33.28
CA ARG A 566 -7.95 13.31 -33.41
C ARG A 566 -9.22 13.53 -34.24
N GLU A 567 -9.51 12.64 -35.19
CA GLU A 567 -10.74 12.71 -35.99
C GLU A 567 -12.01 12.53 -35.16
N ASP A 568 -11.91 11.86 -34.00
CA ASP A 568 -13.01 11.64 -33.06
C ASP A 568 -12.93 12.60 -31.85
N ARG A 569 -12.20 13.72 -31.96
CA ARG A 569 -12.01 14.70 -30.86
C ARG A 569 -13.33 15.20 -30.28
N ILE A 570 -14.37 15.36 -31.10
CA ILE A 570 -15.71 15.78 -30.65
C ILE A 570 -16.28 14.86 -29.56
N ILE A 571 -15.95 13.56 -29.56
CA ILE A 571 -16.36 12.63 -28.51
C ILE A 571 -15.60 12.89 -27.22
N VAL A 572 -14.30 13.21 -27.31
CA VAL A 572 -13.48 13.60 -26.15
C VAL A 572 -14.02 14.89 -25.53
N GLU A 573 -14.38 15.87 -26.35
CA GLU A 573 -14.97 17.15 -25.91
C GLU A 573 -16.35 16.96 -25.25
N ARG A 574 -17.19 16.09 -25.81
CA ARG A 574 -18.48 15.71 -25.20
C ARG A 574 -18.32 14.99 -23.87
N PHE A 575 -17.38 14.03 -23.80
CA PHE A 575 -17.09 13.36 -22.53
C PHE A 575 -16.55 14.36 -21.49
N ALA A 576 -15.65 15.26 -21.91
CA ALA A 576 -15.14 16.34 -21.08
C ALA A 576 -16.26 17.24 -20.55
N ASN A 577 -17.22 17.64 -21.39
CA ASN A 577 -18.40 18.39 -20.95
C ASN A 577 -19.26 17.61 -19.95
N ALA A 578 -19.50 16.32 -20.19
CA ALA A 578 -20.34 15.49 -19.31
C ALA A 578 -19.76 15.36 -17.89
N ILE A 579 -18.44 15.25 -17.77
CA ILE A 579 -17.74 15.21 -16.48
C ILE A 579 -17.43 16.63 -15.94
N GLY A 580 -17.62 17.68 -16.73
CA GLY A 580 -17.24 19.04 -16.38
C GLY A 580 -15.72 19.23 -16.28
N TYR A 581 -14.99 18.65 -17.23
CA TYR A 581 -13.57 18.88 -17.47
C TYR A 581 -13.41 20.09 -18.38
N ASP A 582 -12.49 20.97 -18.01
CA ASP A 582 -12.18 22.18 -18.79
C ASP A 582 -11.61 21.82 -20.17
N GLN A 583 -12.24 22.37 -21.22
CA GLN A 583 -11.94 22.08 -22.63
C GLN A 583 -10.52 22.50 -23.02
N GLU A 584 -9.97 23.53 -22.38
CA GLU A 584 -8.59 24.00 -22.64
C GLU A 584 -7.54 22.98 -22.19
N ARG A 585 -7.92 22.04 -21.32
CA ARG A 585 -7.06 20.95 -20.84
C ARG A 585 -7.13 19.70 -21.71
N ILE A 586 -7.87 19.72 -22.83
CA ILE A 586 -7.86 18.61 -23.77
C ILE A 586 -6.57 18.68 -24.60
N PHE A 587 -5.70 17.70 -24.40
CA PHE A 587 -4.40 17.65 -25.06
C PHE A 587 -4.46 16.80 -26.33
N ASP A 588 -3.89 17.33 -27.41
CA ASP A 588 -3.52 16.53 -28.58
C ASP A 588 -2.10 15.98 -28.37
N GLU A 589 -1.99 14.67 -28.43
CA GLU A 589 -0.73 13.94 -28.30
C GLU A 589 -0.33 13.41 -29.68
N ARG A 590 0.89 13.76 -30.12
CA ARG A 590 1.51 13.21 -31.33
C ARG A 590 2.29 11.96 -30.98
N TYR A 591 2.03 10.87 -31.69
CA TYR A 591 2.80 9.63 -31.57
C TYR A 591 3.07 9.02 -32.94
N LEU A 592 4.12 8.23 -33.03
CA LEU A 592 4.58 7.63 -34.29
C LEU A 592 3.97 6.23 -34.44
N VAL A 593 3.19 6.01 -35.49
CA VAL A 593 2.59 4.72 -35.84
C VAL A 593 3.18 4.26 -37.15
N GLU A 594 3.55 2.99 -37.21
CA GLU A 594 4.01 2.34 -38.42
C GLU A 594 2.78 1.83 -39.18
N ASN A 595 2.67 2.16 -40.48
CA ASN A 595 1.59 1.64 -41.31
C ASN A 595 1.91 0.21 -41.80
N ASP A 596 0.97 -0.39 -42.53
CA ASP A 596 1.13 -1.76 -43.06
C ASP A 596 2.32 -1.93 -44.02
N ASN A 597 2.86 -0.82 -44.54
CA ASN A 597 4.04 -0.78 -45.42
C ASN A 597 5.36 -0.57 -44.66
N GLY A 598 5.33 -0.48 -43.33
CA GLY A 598 6.50 -0.21 -42.51
C GLY A 598 6.88 1.27 -42.41
N GLU A 599 6.08 2.19 -42.96
CA GLU A 599 6.36 3.62 -42.90
C GLU A 599 5.90 4.20 -41.56
N ILE A 600 6.80 4.91 -40.89
CA ILE A 600 6.49 5.62 -39.65
C ILE A 600 5.78 6.93 -39.99
N ARG A 601 4.49 7.03 -39.67
CA ARG A 601 3.69 8.24 -39.85
C ARG A 601 3.29 8.84 -38.50
N PRO A 602 3.34 10.18 -38.35
CA PRO A 602 2.78 10.82 -37.18
C PRO A 602 1.27 10.65 -37.17
N THR A 603 0.74 10.14 -36.05
CA THR A 603 -0.69 10.10 -35.76
C THR A 603 -0.97 11.02 -34.58
N TYR A 604 -2.17 11.58 -34.55
CA TYR A 604 -2.62 12.46 -33.48
C TYR A 604 -3.79 11.83 -32.74
N SER A 605 -3.80 11.98 -31.42
CA SER A 605 -4.91 11.59 -30.57
C SER A 605 -5.25 12.71 -29.62
N SER A 606 -6.54 12.92 -29.38
CA SER A 606 -7.03 13.82 -28.34
C SER A 606 -7.33 13.01 -27.09
N ARG A 607 -7.01 13.55 -25.91
CA ARG A 607 -7.27 12.86 -24.64
C ARG A 607 -7.79 13.76 -23.54
N VAL A 608 -8.65 13.18 -22.71
CA VAL A 608 -9.00 13.70 -21.38
C VAL A 608 -8.35 12.79 -20.34
N ILE A 609 -7.73 13.37 -19.31
CA ILE A 609 -7.12 12.62 -18.21
C ILE A 609 -7.31 13.36 -16.90
N PHE A 610 -7.83 12.68 -15.88
CA PHE A 610 -8.16 13.30 -14.60
C PHE A 610 -8.16 12.30 -13.45
N GLY A 611 -8.06 12.84 -12.24
CA GLY A 611 -8.13 12.09 -11.00
C GLY A 611 -9.52 12.16 -10.34
N CYS A 612 -10.27 11.07 -10.21
CA CYS A 612 -11.56 11.11 -9.52
C CYS A 612 -11.87 9.86 -8.71
N LYS A 613 -11.83 9.99 -7.37
CA LYS A 613 -12.05 8.88 -6.44
C LYS A 613 -13.51 8.38 -6.44
N PRO A 614 -14.56 9.23 -6.30
CA PRO A 614 -15.94 8.77 -6.34
C PRO A 614 -16.30 8.07 -7.65
N MET A 615 -16.00 8.70 -8.79
CA MET A 615 -16.23 8.13 -10.12
C MET A 615 -15.52 6.79 -10.32
N TRP A 616 -14.30 6.66 -9.82
CA TRP A 616 -13.56 5.41 -9.89
C TRP A 616 -14.26 4.28 -9.12
N TYR A 617 -14.81 4.58 -7.93
CA TYR A 617 -15.57 3.60 -7.16
C TYR A 617 -16.89 3.23 -7.84
N ASP A 618 -17.60 4.19 -8.43
CA ASP A 618 -18.80 3.91 -9.22
C ASP A 618 -18.46 2.96 -10.37
N LEU A 619 -17.46 3.30 -11.19
CA LEU A 619 -17.02 2.46 -12.31
C LEU A 619 -16.59 1.05 -11.86
N LYS A 620 -15.89 0.96 -10.71
CA LYS A 620 -15.54 -0.33 -10.11
C LYS A 620 -16.79 -1.14 -9.77
N ASN A 621 -17.76 -0.53 -9.09
CA ASN A 621 -19.00 -1.18 -8.67
C ASN A 621 -19.87 -1.61 -9.85
N LEU A 622 -19.79 -0.88 -10.97
CA LEU A 622 -20.46 -1.22 -12.23
C LEU A 622 -19.82 -2.41 -12.97
N GLY A 623 -18.61 -2.81 -12.57
CA GLY A 623 -17.91 -3.98 -13.12
C GLY A 623 -16.95 -3.64 -14.26
N ILE A 624 -16.43 -2.41 -14.35
CA ILE A 624 -15.45 -2.07 -15.40
C ILE A 624 -14.19 -2.94 -15.31
N PHE A 625 -13.77 -3.32 -14.09
CA PHE A 625 -12.60 -4.18 -13.89
C PHE A 625 -12.88 -5.64 -14.21
N ASP A 626 -14.13 -6.10 -14.10
CA ASP A 626 -14.50 -7.44 -14.58
C ASP A 626 -14.26 -7.52 -16.10
N PHE A 627 -14.63 -6.45 -16.81
CA PHE A 627 -14.31 -6.31 -18.23
C PHE A 627 -12.80 -6.21 -18.47
N LYS A 628 -12.10 -5.26 -17.82
CA LYS A 628 -10.67 -5.00 -18.08
C LYS A 628 -9.76 -6.16 -17.67
N ASN A 629 -10.13 -6.99 -16.70
CA ASN A 629 -9.33 -8.13 -16.24
C ASN A 629 -9.79 -9.46 -16.85
N SER A 630 -11.08 -9.78 -16.74
CA SER A 630 -11.59 -11.11 -17.14
C SER A 630 -12.20 -11.16 -18.53
N GLY A 631 -12.41 -10.01 -19.18
CA GLY A 631 -13.10 -9.95 -20.46
C GLY A 631 -14.53 -10.42 -20.36
N LYS A 632 -15.23 -10.07 -19.28
CA LYS A 632 -16.66 -10.30 -19.12
C LYS A 632 -17.41 -8.98 -19.25
N ALA A 633 -18.65 -9.00 -19.71
CA ALA A 633 -19.50 -7.83 -19.73
C ALA A 633 -19.66 -7.28 -18.29
N PRO A 634 -19.66 -5.95 -18.10
CA PRO A 634 -19.90 -5.35 -16.79
C PRO A 634 -21.18 -5.89 -16.15
N ARG A 635 -21.15 -6.15 -14.84
CA ARG A 635 -22.25 -6.82 -14.12
C ARG A 635 -23.61 -6.13 -14.33
N ILE A 636 -23.61 -4.80 -14.40
CA ILE A 636 -24.83 -4.01 -14.62
C ILE A 636 -25.55 -4.39 -15.93
N ILE A 637 -24.80 -4.73 -17.00
CA ILE A 637 -25.39 -5.07 -18.30
C ILE A 637 -26.22 -6.35 -18.22
N LYS A 638 -25.70 -7.36 -17.52
CA LYS A 638 -26.43 -8.62 -17.26
C LYS A 638 -27.71 -8.37 -16.48
N GLN A 639 -27.64 -7.50 -15.47
CA GLN A 639 -28.80 -7.16 -14.64
C GLN A 639 -29.88 -6.46 -15.47
N LEU A 640 -29.51 -5.46 -16.26
CA LEU A 640 -30.43 -4.70 -17.10
C LEU A 640 -31.13 -5.58 -18.14
N ILE A 641 -30.38 -6.44 -18.84
CA ILE A 641 -30.96 -7.35 -19.83
C ILE A 641 -31.93 -8.33 -19.18
N ASN A 642 -31.58 -8.90 -18.03
CA ASN A 642 -32.47 -9.79 -17.30
C ASN A 642 -33.74 -9.06 -16.82
N MET A 643 -33.63 -7.80 -16.38
CA MET A 643 -34.79 -6.98 -16.01
C MET A 643 -35.68 -6.68 -17.22
N ALA A 644 -35.09 -6.31 -18.36
CA ALA A 644 -35.80 -6.05 -19.61
C ALA A 644 -36.58 -7.30 -20.08
N LYS A 645 -35.90 -8.46 -20.15
CA LYS A 645 -36.51 -9.74 -20.55
C LYS A 645 -37.61 -10.20 -19.59
N ARG A 646 -37.50 -9.91 -18.28
CA ARG A 646 -38.57 -10.22 -17.31
C ARG A 646 -39.80 -9.35 -17.51
N LYS A 647 -39.61 -8.06 -17.80
CA LYS A 647 -40.73 -7.13 -18.02
C LYS A 647 -41.45 -7.46 -19.33
N ASN A 648 -40.70 -7.69 -20.40
CA ASN A 648 -41.27 -7.95 -21.72
C ASN A 648 -40.56 -9.11 -22.44
N PRO A 649 -40.89 -10.38 -22.12
CA PRO A 649 -40.15 -11.56 -22.61
C PRO A 649 -40.11 -11.74 -24.13
N LYS A 650 -41.10 -11.20 -24.85
CA LYS A 650 -41.24 -11.36 -26.32
C LYS A 650 -40.96 -10.07 -27.09
N SER A 651 -40.64 -8.98 -26.40
CA SER A 651 -40.41 -7.69 -27.07
C SER A 651 -38.94 -7.46 -27.36
N GLN A 652 -38.67 -6.61 -28.33
CA GLN A 652 -37.35 -6.03 -28.52
C GLN A 652 -36.87 -5.27 -27.26
N LEU A 653 -35.56 -5.29 -27.01
CA LEU A 653 -34.96 -4.67 -25.82
C LEU A 653 -35.27 -3.16 -25.74
N ILE A 654 -35.33 -2.50 -26.90
CA ILE A 654 -35.64 -1.05 -27.02
C ILE A 654 -36.99 -0.65 -26.39
N SER A 655 -37.92 -1.58 -26.22
CA SER A 655 -39.25 -1.30 -25.66
C SER A 655 -39.26 -1.02 -24.15
N SER A 656 -38.14 -1.29 -23.45
CA SER A 656 -38.02 -1.10 -22.01
C SER A 656 -36.88 -0.14 -21.67
N LYS A 657 -37.02 0.62 -20.58
CA LYS A 657 -35.95 1.51 -20.10
C LYS A 657 -34.66 0.75 -19.84
N GLU A 658 -34.74 -0.42 -19.21
CA GLU A 658 -33.56 -1.24 -18.91
C GLU A 658 -32.87 -1.77 -20.18
N GLY A 659 -33.65 -2.18 -21.18
CA GLY A 659 -33.12 -2.62 -22.46
C GLY A 659 -32.51 -1.47 -23.26
N GLN A 660 -33.11 -0.27 -23.24
CA GLN A 660 -32.51 0.94 -23.82
C GLN A 660 -31.15 1.26 -23.19
N LEU A 661 -31.03 1.20 -21.86
CA LEU A 661 -29.74 1.38 -21.19
C LEU A 661 -28.72 0.33 -21.66
N ALA A 662 -29.09 -0.95 -21.70
CA ALA A 662 -28.18 -2.00 -22.19
C ALA A 662 -27.74 -1.78 -23.65
N LEU A 663 -28.65 -1.32 -24.51
CA LEU A 663 -28.34 -0.95 -25.90
C LEU A 663 -27.42 0.28 -25.97
N ASN A 664 -27.57 1.25 -25.08
CA ASN A 664 -26.72 2.45 -25.00
C ASN A 664 -25.29 2.11 -24.58
N PHE A 665 -25.12 1.14 -23.67
CA PHE A 665 -23.79 0.59 -23.40
C PHE A 665 -23.19 -0.04 -24.66
N LEU A 666 -23.98 -0.87 -25.36
CA LEU A 666 -23.49 -1.60 -26.53
C LEU A 666 -23.12 -0.65 -27.68
N ILE A 667 -23.88 0.44 -27.91
CA ILE A 667 -23.55 1.43 -28.94
C ILE A 667 -22.34 2.28 -28.55
N GLY A 668 -22.16 2.64 -27.27
CA GLY A 668 -20.92 3.28 -26.82
C GLY A 668 -19.70 2.39 -27.01
N PHE A 669 -19.84 1.09 -26.74
CA PHE A 669 -18.77 0.11 -26.99
C PHE A 669 -18.48 -0.05 -28.49
N TYR A 670 -19.52 -0.14 -29.32
CA TYR A 670 -19.41 -0.18 -30.78
C TYR A 670 -18.77 1.08 -31.35
N ASP A 671 -19.05 2.24 -30.78
CA ASP A 671 -18.47 3.49 -31.23
C ASP A 671 -16.96 3.58 -30.94
N GLY A 672 -16.47 2.90 -29.90
CA GLY A 672 -15.02 2.68 -29.74
C GLY A 672 -14.48 1.57 -30.63
N ASP A 673 -14.87 0.32 -30.33
CA ASP A 673 -14.23 -0.89 -30.86
C ASP A 673 -14.92 -1.49 -32.10
N GLY A 674 -15.99 -0.86 -32.58
CA GLY A 674 -16.77 -1.31 -33.73
C GLY A 674 -16.31 -0.74 -35.08
N ASN A 675 -16.86 -1.31 -36.14
CA ASN A 675 -16.59 -0.89 -37.51
C ASN A 675 -17.88 -0.98 -38.34
N TYR A 676 -18.13 0.07 -39.12
CA TYR A 676 -19.20 0.13 -40.11
C TYR A 676 -18.65 -0.22 -41.49
N ARG A 677 -19.20 -1.27 -42.13
CA ARG A 677 -18.79 -1.74 -43.47
C ARG A 677 -19.82 -1.46 -44.57
N GLY A 678 -20.81 -0.61 -44.30
CA GLY A 678 -21.95 -0.35 -45.19
C GLY A 678 -23.18 -1.20 -44.88
N GLY A 679 -24.35 -0.75 -45.36
CA GLY A 679 -25.64 -1.41 -45.15
C GLY A 679 -26.13 -1.39 -43.70
N MET A 680 -26.98 -2.33 -43.31
CA MET A 680 -27.41 -2.51 -41.91
C MET A 680 -26.58 -3.60 -41.20
N SER A 681 -25.24 -3.46 -41.25
CA SER A 681 -24.30 -4.41 -40.65
C SER A 681 -23.28 -3.69 -39.77
N ALA A 682 -23.31 -4.03 -38.48
CA ALA A 682 -22.32 -3.61 -37.49
C ALA A 682 -21.48 -4.79 -37.02
N ARG A 683 -20.18 -4.56 -36.87
CA ARG A 683 -19.27 -5.52 -36.23
C ARG A 683 -18.51 -4.89 -35.08
N ILE A 684 -18.27 -5.67 -34.03
CA ILE A 684 -17.40 -5.31 -32.91
C ILE A 684 -16.13 -6.15 -33.01
N LEU A 685 -14.97 -5.51 -32.79
CA LEU A 685 -13.66 -6.17 -32.72
C LEU A 685 -13.18 -6.12 -31.28
N ASN A 686 -12.69 -7.22 -30.72
CA ASN A 686 -12.07 -7.19 -29.38
C ASN A 686 -11.01 -8.30 -29.22
N SER A 687 -10.01 -8.07 -28.37
CA SER A 687 -9.00 -9.08 -28.05
C SER A 687 -9.52 -10.18 -27.12
N LYS A 688 -10.68 -9.98 -26.47
CA LYS A 688 -11.23 -10.90 -25.47
C LYS A 688 -12.43 -11.66 -26.03
N LYS A 689 -12.20 -12.91 -26.45
CA LYS A 689 -13.25 -13.80 -26.96
C LYS A 689 -14.42 -13.95 -26.01
N THR A 690 -14.11 -14.14 -24.72
CA THR A 690 -15.10 -14.36 -23.65
C THR A 690 -16.11 -13.22 -23.54
N PHE A 691 -15.69 -11.99 -23.84
CA PHE A 691 -16.58 -10.84 -23.81
C PHE A 691 -17.58 -10.91 -24.95
N LEU A 692 -17.08 -11.18 -26.17
CA LEU A 692 -17.94 -11.29 -27.35
C LEU A 692 -18.90 -12.48 -27.27
N GLU A 693 -18.46 -13.62 -26.72
CA GLU A 693 -19.32 -14.78 -26.47
C GLU A 693 -20.43 -14.43 -25.48
N GLU A 694 -20.10 -13.69 -24.42
CA GLU A 694 -21.11 -13.24 -23.46
C GLU A 694 -22.07 -12.20 -24.05
N ILE A 695 -21.61 -11.32 -24.93
CA ILE A 695 -22.49 -10.40 -25.67
C ILE A 695 -23.43 -11.17 -26.62
N VAL A 696 -22.96 -12.25 -27.26
CA VAL A 696 -23.81 -13.15 -28.07
C VAL A 696 -24.95 -13.71 -27.22
N ASP A 697 -24.62 -14.28 -26.06
CA ASP A 697 -25.61 -14.89 -25.18
C ASP A 697 -26.59 -13.86 -24.60
N LEU A 698 -26.09 -12.71 -24.15
CA LEU A 698 -26.90 -11.68 -23.50
C LEU A 698 -27.89 -11.03 -24.46
N PHE A 699 -27.44 -10.67 -25.66
CA PHE A 699 -28.25 -9.97 -26.66
C PHE A 699 -28.89 -10.91 -27.69
N GLU A 700 -28.81 -12.23 -27.50
CA GLU A 700 -29.41 -13.26 -28.37
C GLU A 700 -28.98 -13.09 -29.84
N ILE A 701 -27.69 -12.83 -30.06
CA ILE A 701 -27.14 -12.58 -31.39
C ILE A 701 -27.00 -13.92 -32.13
N PRO A 702 -27.59 -14.07 -33.34
CA PRO A 702 -27.54 -15.35 -34.06
C PRO A 702 -26.15 -15.69 -34.61
N ASN A 703 -25.29 -14.67 -34.74
CA ASN A 703 -23.95 -14.81 -35.29
C ASN A 703 -22.96 -15.28 -34.22
N LYS A 704 -22.09 -16.23 -34.59
CA LYS A 704 -21.00 -16.70 -33.74
C LYS A 704 -19.81 -15.73 -33.77
N VAL A 705 -19.01 -15.78 -32.70
CA VAL A 705 -17.72 -15.07 -32.62
C VAL A 705 -16.72 -15.72 -33.57
N ASN A 706 -16.16 -14.93 -34.48
CA ASN A 706 -15.16 -15.38 -35.45
C ASN A 706 -13.76 -14.91 -35.06
N ILE A 707 -12.74 -15.68 -35.45
CA ILE A 707 -11.34 -15.29 -35.30
C ILE A 707 -10.97 -14.32 -36.42
N ASN A 708 -10.26 -13.25 -36.07
CA ASN A 708 -9.64 -12.32 -37.00
C ASN A 708 -8.15 -12.19 -36.62
N ALA A 709 -7.25 -12.71 -37.44
CA ALA A 709 -5.82 -12.59 -37.17
C ALA A 709 -5.27 -11.32 -37.81
N GLU A 710 -4.75 -10.40 -37.00
CA GLU A 710 -4.02 -9.24 -37.51
C GLU A 710 -2.51 -9.48 -37.40
N LYS A 711 -1.81 -9.15 -38.49
CA LYS A 711 -0.35 -9.23 -38.57
C LYS A 711 0.25 -7.92 -38.06
N TYR A 712 1.23 -7.98 -37.15
CA TYR A 712 2.08 -6.84 -36.82
C TYR A 712 3.55 -7.25 -36.71
N ILE A 713 4.46 -6.31 -36.88
CA ILE A 713 5.91 -6.54 -36.77
C ILE A 713 6.36 -6.03 -35.40
N ASP A 714 6.99 -6.90 -34.61
CA ASP A 714 7.57 -6.54 -33.32
C ASP A 714 8.86 -5.75 -33.52
N LYS A 715 8.92 -4.54 -32.96
CA LYS A 715 10.01 -3.59 -33.21
C LYS A 715 11.35 -3.98 -32.57
N GLU A 716 11.32 -4.69 -31.45
CA GLU A 716 12.55 -5.10 -30.77
C GLU A 716 13.18 -6.33 -31.46
N THR A 717 12.35 -7.19 -32.05
CA THR A 717 12.79 -8.49 -32.57
C THR A 717 12.68 -8.63 -34.09
N ASN A 718 12.07 -7.68 -34.80
CA ASN A 718 11.69 -7.75 -36.22
C ASN A 718 10.90 -9.01 -36.59
N LYS A 719 10.22 -9.64 -35.61
CA LYS A 719 9.42 -10.84 -35.85
C LYS A 719 8.00 -10.45 -36.20
N VAL A 720 7.42 -11.17 -37.16
CA VAL A 720 5.99 -11.12 -37.43
C VAL A 720 5.26 -11.77 -36.26
N ILE A 721 4.48 -10.99 -35.53
CA ILE A 721 3.57 -11.47 -34.49
C ILE A 721 2.14 -11.40 -35.03
N TRP A 722 1.43 -12.51 -34.93
CA TRP A 722 0.00 -12.56 -35.23
C TRP A 722 -0.76 -12.27 -33.93
N LYS A 723 -1.45 -11.12 -33.89
CA LYS A 723 -2.36 -10.80 -32.79
C LYS A 723 -3.73 -11.37 -33.12
N THR A 724 -4.11 -12.42 -32.40
CA THR A 724 -5.47 -12.94 -32.47
C THR A 724 -6.44 -11.89 -31.94
N LYS A 725 -7.30 -11.38 -32.81
CA LYS A 725 -8.50 -10.63 -32.45
C LYS A 725 -9.72 -11.51 -32.71
N TYR A 726 -10.81 -11.13 -32.09
CA TYR A 726 -12.11 -11.75 -32.29
C TYR A 726 -13.07 -10.71 -32.85
N GLN A 727 -13.98 -11.15 -33.71
CA GLN A 727 -15.00 -10.28 -34.30
C GLN A 727 -16.39 -10.88 -34.15
N LEU A 728 -17.37 -10.01 -33.91
CA LEU A 728 -18.78 -10.36 -33.78
C LEU A 728 -19.61 -9.45 -34.69
N HIS A 729 -20.44 -10.05 -35.55
CA HIS A 729 -21.46 -9.33 -36.31
C HIS A 729 -22.75 -9.25 -35.49
N LEU A 730 -23.28 -8.05 -35.27
CA LEU A 730 -24.43 -7.84 -34.38
C LEU A 730 -25.77 -8.23 -35.03
N GLY A 731 -25.82 -8.29 -36.36
CA GLY A 731 -27.07 -8.47 -37.11
C GLY A 731 -27.85 -7.16 -37.26
N THR A 732 -28.77 -7.13 -38.22
CA THR A 732 -29.52 -5.93 -38.61
C THR A 732 -30.47 -5.46 -37.51
N ASP A 733 -31.21 -6.38 -36.88
CA ASP A 733 -32.24 -6.02 -35.90
C ASP A 733 -31.66 -5.41 -34.62
N LEU A 734 -30.56 -5.98 -34.11
CA LEU A 734 -29.89 -5.44 -32.92
C LEU A 734 -29.23 -4.10 -33.24
N PHE A 735 -28.58 -3.98 -34.40
CA PHE A 735 -27.95 -2.72 -34.78
C PHE A 735 -28.98 -1.59 -34.96
N ASN A 736 -30.15 -1.90 -35.55
CA ASN A 736 -31.26 -0.95 -35.62
C ASN A 736 -31.71 -0.48 -34.22
N GLN A 737 -31.92 -1.42 -33.29
CA GLN A 737 -32.27 -1.09 -31.91
C GLN A 737 -31.21 -0.21 -31.23
N MET A 738 -29.92 -0.46 -31.47
CA MET A 738 -28.84 0.38 -30.94
C MET A 738 -28.90 1.81 -31.49
N LEU A 739 -29.12 1.98 -32.79
CA LEU A 739 -29.19 3.30 -33.43
C LEU A 739 -30.39 4.13 -32.96
N LEU A 740 -31.51 3.45 -32.69
CA LEU A 740 -32.73 4.05 -32.13
C LEU A 740 -32.61 4.35 -30.63
N SER A 741 -31.75 3.65 -29.89
CA SER A 741 -31.60 3.87 -28.44
C SER A 741 -30.76 5.12 -28.12
N TYR A 742 -29.87 5.53 -29.03
CA TYR A 742 -29.01 6.69 -28.84
C TYR A 742 -28.70 7.43 -30.16
N GLU A 743 -29.33 8.59 -30.34
CA GLU A 743 -29.16 9.43 -31.54
C GLU A 743 -27.75 10.02 -31.66
N LYS A 744 -27.10 10.32 -30.52
CA LYS A 744 -25.81 11.04 -30.47
C LYS A 744 -24.60 10.09 -30.56
N SER A 745 -24.73 8.95 -31.23
CA SER A 745 -23.60 8.04 -31.50
C SER A 745 -22.69 8.63 -32.59
N LEU A 746 -21.53 8.02 -32.86
CA LEU A 746 -20.60 8.49 -33.89
C LEU A 746 -21.20 8.45 -35.30
N GLU A 747 -21.40 9.62 -35.92
CA GLU A 747 -22.04 9.78 -37.24
C GLU A 747 -21.37 8.94 -38.34
N ARG A 748 -20.02 8.90 -38.38
CA ARG A 748 -19.27 8.12 -39.38
C ARG A 748 -19.47 6.59 -39.27
N LYS A 749 -20.08 6.12 -38.17
CA LYS A 749 -20.42 4.71 -37.94
C LYS A 749 -21.93 4.44 -38.13
N ARG A 750 -22.71 5.43 -38.55
CA ARG A 750 -24.15 5.32 -38.80
C ARG A 750 -24.45 5.14 -40.30
N PRO A 751 -25.47 4.35 -40.66
CA PRO A 751 -26.02 4.35 -42.01
C PRO A 751 -26.64 5.70 -42.37
N GLU A 752 -26.73 6.03 -43.66
CA GLU A 752 -27.14 7.35 -44.15
C GLU A 752 -28.54 7.77 -43.67
N ASN A 753 -29.46 6.83 -43.55
CA ASN A 753 -30.83 7.08 -43.06
C ASN A 753 -30.93 7.30 -41.54
N TYR A 754 -29.81 7.24 -40.81
CA TYR A 754 -29.73 7.47 -39.36
C TYR A 754 -28.79 8.63 -38.99
N LYS A 755 -28.12 9.24 -39.97
CA LYS A 755 -27.42 10.51 -39.80
C LYS A 755 -28.44 11.64 -39.81
#